data_AF-A0A5N5QI98-F1
#
_entry.id   AF-A0A5N5QI98-F1
#
_cell.length_a   1.000
_cell.length_b   1.000
_cell.length_c   1.000
_cell.angle_alpha   90.00
_cell.angle_beta   90.00
_cell.angle_gamma   90.00
#
_symmetry.space_group_name_H-M   'P 1'
#
loop_
_entity.id
_entity.type
_entity.pdbx_description
1 polymer ?
#
loop_
_entity_poly.entity_id
_entity_poly.type
_entity_poly.pdbx_seq_one_letter_code
_entity_poly.pdbx_strand_id
1 'polypeptide(L)'
;MLFSAGLILSTVASVFAGVYEVGHLSIAPASANPLPQAGNSPNGSSSPQVLYARSEPINIKLGIHARFEFYGFKDGRPTFIKAEVLSGLTKDANLGGPAFAYHIHTNPVSADGNCAKLTSTLWKSQKVLFATPPFPSTAKLAISREFLISVRRTKLTMSSGKHGKFNATDDGKIPAFGYSDAYVRFFPESHSLLGRSIVIHSANKTRLACANITSHLDGTADDNYRPNFKPSNYVKNYPTTAPVPPDPAVIASLPYPLPVPALSLAEALNVKLGSITHSVKFNNTEKTITQPKEDKVDGDGPFKASMYSAGGDGGGHWMSTMLLEFIVHLVYLWLLPKPIPGIPHNPVASIWGDIPAITNATKDGKMTFAGYVAGVVEKHGPILQLLIGRHPIVVISDRKEAERVLLGKNTDQSKRTNEIFATVIPTGQIALPANETWKRHRRLTGPSMSRRYLERMSARISAGANGLVRLWKAKYGLVGSGTFNAGLDIHLATMDTIGWTLVDITMGSSLGCIDAAHKALPAGSNSCGPAIQLFHFESPPLHEALRAMMESIEHASGAAFPWFSAWLRKWMSPTWRNQYSMLSAFFNQGIAQAQARERERERKNDGQTLATDADCVLDMIVQREVREGAEKFGKDEMLDELMTYVIAGQDTTAASLAWAVKFLPLDAEIQRRLHDEVCAVFGPDSEDPLDFGLLDDSDRVPVLEAVAAETLRCATVASSTGRELLDDQVILGRVVPKGTQLLFTISLMSTAESEWGPDAKEWRPSRWLRLDGTFDRSAGPSIPFGLGQRSCFGQRLAVLQLKMSIATLSRAFFFRSLSGEVNSWDAIELVTRQPKMCFVSLEKWDSAKQG
;
A
#
# COMPACT_ATOMS: atom_id res chain seq x y z
N MET A 1 -15.26 -2.26 -34.34
CA MET A 1 -14.91 -2.15 -32.91
C MET A 1 -13.46 -1.66 -32.71
N LEU A 2 -13.04 -0.55 -33.33
CA LEU A 2 -11.69 0.04 -33.13
C LEU A 2 -11.72 1.52 -32.67
N PHE A 3 -12.89 2.18 -32.71
CA PHE A 3 -13.05 3.57 -32.26
C PHE A 3 -13.24 3.70 -30.73
N SER A 4 -13.55 2.61 -30.02
CA SER A 4 -13.87 2.65 -28.58
C SER A 4 -12.65 2.66 -27.65
N ALA A 5 -11.45 2.39 -28.18
CA ALA A 5 -10.21 2.36 -27.40
C ALA A 5 -9.56 3.76 -27.22
N GLY A 6 -9.76 4.67 -28.18
CA GLY A 6 -9.12 6.00 -28.18
C GLY A 6 -9.60 6.92 -27.06
N LEU A 7 -10.87 6.84 -26.65
CA LEU A 7 -11.40 7.70 -25.58
C LEU A 7 -10.80 7.37 -24.20
N ILE A 8 -10.53 6.09 -23.92
CA ILE A 8 -10.03 5.64 -22.61
C ILE A 8 -8.58 6.08 -22.39
N LEU A 9 -7.75 6.08 -23.45
CA LEU A 9 -6.37 6.55 -23.40
C LEU A 9 -6.26 8.08 -23.17
N SER A 10 -7.19 8.86 -23.74
CA SER A 10 -7.27 10.31 -23.53
C SER A 10 -7.52 10.67 -22.06
N THR A 11 -8.50 10.03 -21.42
CA THR A 11 -8.90 10.37 -20.04
C THR A 11 -7.81 10.03 -19.01
N VAL A 12 -6.99 9.00 -19.24
CA VAL A 12 -5.89 8.65 -18.34
C VAL A 12 -4.74 9.65 -18.43
N ALA A 13 -4.42 10.18 -19.62
CA ALA A 13 -3.36 11.18 -19.80
C ALA A 13 -3.65 12.49 -19.06
N SER A 14 -4.91 12.95 -19.05
CA SER A 14 -5.31 14.19 -18.37
C SER A 14 -5.17 14.14 -16.84
N VAL A 15 -5.22 12.96 -16.22
CA VAL A 15 -5.13 12.81 -14.75
C VAL A 15 -3.68 12.94 -14.25
N PHE A 16 -2.68 12.61 -15.07
CA PHE A 16 -1.26 12.71 -14.68
C PHE A 16 -0.62 14.08 -14.93
N ALA A 17 -1.22 14.94 -15.77
CA ALA A 17 -0.69 16.27 -16.07
C ALA A 17 -0.91 17.30 -14.95
N GLY A 18 -1.89 17.09 -14.07
CA GLY A 18 -2.32 18.09 -13.07
C GLY A 18 -1.48 18.22 -11.79
N VAL A 19 -0.25 17.68 -11.76
CA VAL A 19 0.62 17.66 -10.56
C VAL A 19 1.73 18.73 -10.60
N TYR A 20 1.88 19.44 -11.71
CA TYR A 20 2.80 20.58 -11.85
C TYR A 20 2.01 21.86 -12.16
N GLU A 21 1.84 22.74 -11.18
CA GLU A 21 2.22 24.17 -11.24
C GLU A 21 1.79 24.98 -9.99
N VAL A 22 2.79 25.69 -9.43
CA VAL A 22 2.77 27.07 -8.86
C VAL A 22 1.77 27.47 -7.77
N GLY A 23 2.27 28.18 -6.74
CA GLY A 23 1.48 28.78 -5.66
C GLY A 23 1.48 30.33 -5.64
N HIS A 24 1.42 30.89 -4.41
CA HIS A 24 1.45 32.31 -4.01
C HIS A 24 0.15 33.16 -4.02
N LEU A 25 0.01 33.93 -2.91
CA LEU A 25 -0.76 35.19 -2.71
C LEU A 25 -2.31 35.08 -2.67
N SER A 26 -3.06 35.89 -1.91
CA SER A 26 -2.82 36.65 -0.66
C SER A 26 -4.18 37.05 -0.04
N ILE A 27 -4.22 37.54 1.22
CA ILE A 27 -5.46 37.93 1.94
C ILE A 27 -5.50 39.44 2.17
N ALA A 28 -6.67 40.09 1.96
CA ALA A 28 -7.14 41.31 2.67
C ALA A 28 -8.52 41.81 2.14
N PRO A 29 -9.28 42.63 2.90
CA PRO A 29 -10.74 42.48 2.96
C PRO A 29 -11.58 43.73 2.60
N ALA A 30 -12.92 43.60 2.67
CA ALA A 30 -13.90 44.70 2.60
C ALA A 30 -14.93 44.63 3.75
N SER A 31 -15.48 45.78 4.12
CA SER A 31 -16.08 46.08 5.43
C SER A 31 -17.58 45.79 5.58
N ALA A 32 -18.05 45.78 6.84
CA ALA A 32 -19.47 45.81 7.20
C ALA A 32 -19.71 46.86 8.31
N ASN A 33 -20.77 47.65 8.19
CA ASN A 33 -21.20 48.62 9.21
C ASN A 33 -22.02 47.95 10.33
N PRO A 34 -21.97 48.44 11.59
CA PRO A 34 -22.66 47.84 12.73
C PRO A 34 -24.04 48.45 13.03
N LEU A 35 -24.90 47.67 13.68
CA LEU A 35 -26.18 48.06 14.32
C LEU A 35 -26.45 47.08 15.49
N PRO A 36 -27.26 47.44 16.51
CA PRO A 36 -26.96 48.47 17.51
C PRO A 36 -26.90 47.86 18.93
N GLN A 37 -26.25 48.55 19.88
CA GLN A 37 -26.24 48.11 21.29
C GLN A 37 -27.59 48.39 21.99
N ALA A 38 -28.05 47.45 22.81
CA ALA A 38 -29.17 47.63 23.72
C ALA A 38 -28.65 47.72 25.17
N GLY A 39 -29.06 48.75 25.91
CA GLY A 39 -28.69 48.92 27.31
C GLY A 39 -29.74 49.65 28.13
N ASN A 40 -30.04 49.10 29.32
CA ASN A 40 -30.72 49.69 30.49
C ASN A 40 -32.17 50.18 30.28
N SER A 41 -33.14 50.01 31.19
CA SER A 41 -33.24 49.41 32.54
C SER A 41 -34.77 49.24 32.87
N PRO A 42 -35.27 48.93 34.10
CA PRO A 42 -34.62 48.75 35.41
C PRO A 42 -35.08 47.49 36.22
N ASN A 43 -34.69 47.46 37.49
CA ASN A 43 -35.35 46.86 38.68
C ASN A 43 -35.77 45.37 38.72
N GLY A 44 -35.08 44.62 39.58
CA GLY A 44 -35.80 43.96 40.69
C GLY A 44 -36.18 42.48 40.54
N SER A 45 -35.60 41.74 39.61
CA SER A 45 -35.55 40.27 39.71
C SER A 45 -34.30 39.72 39.04
N SER A 46 -33.89 38.51 39.40
CA SER A 46 -32.75 37.82 38.78
C SER A 46 -33.09 37.42 37.34
N SER A 47 -32.88 38.35 36.40
CA SER A 47 -33.22 38.18 34.99
C SER A 47 -32.61 36.90 34.40
N PRO A 48 -33.42 35.93 33.94
CA PRO A 48 -32.92 34.68 33.41
C PRO A 48 -32.13 34.94 32.12
N GLN A 49 -30.89 34.46 32.06
CA GLN A 49 -30.03 34.64 30.89
C GLN A 49 -30.69 34.03 29.64
N VAL A 50 -31.02 34.90 28.68
CA VAL A 50 -31.65 34.51 27.41
C VAL A 50 -30.61 33.82 26.53
N LEU A 51 -30.91 32.60 26.11
CA LEU A 51 -30.12 31.82 25.16
C LEU A 51 -30.59 32.14 23.74
N TYR A 52 -29.67 32.34 22.79
CA TYR A 52 -30.02 32.71 21.42
C TYR A 52 -29.39 31.78 20.37
N ALA A 53 -30.15 31.48 19.32
CA ALA A 53 -29.67 30.88 18.08
C ALA A 53 -30.43 31.44 16.87
N ARG A 54 -29.83 31.35 15.67
CA ARG A 54 -30.43 31.81 14.41
C ARG A 54 -30.27 30.77 13.30
N SER A 55 -31.17 30.79 12.32
CA SER A 55 -31.03 30.07 11.05
C SER A 55 -31.61 30.93 9.93
N GLU A 56 -30.91 31.02 8.79
CA GLU A 56 -31.38 31.74 7.60
C GLU A 56 -31.45 30.81 6.37
N PRO A 57 -32.55 30.05 6.16
CA PRO A 57 -32.73 29.21 4.98
C PRO A 57 -32.80 30.05 3.71
N ILE A 58 -31.85 29.83 2.79
CA ILE A 58 -31.74 30.54 1.51
C ILE A 58 -31.73 29.55 0.35
N ASN A 59 -32.50 29.85 -0.71
CA ASN A 59 -32.36 29.22 -2.02
C ASN A 59 -32.32 30.30 -3.12
N ILE A 60 -31.12 30.59 -3.60
CA ILE A 60 -30.85 31.63 -4.61
C ILE A 60 -31.62 31.38 -5.93
N LYS A 61 -31.80 30.11 -6.34
CA LYS A 61 -32.51 29.78 -7.60
C LYS A 61 -34.02 29.99 -7.52
N LEU A 62 -34.62 29.94 -6.33
CA LEU A 62 -36.05 30.16 -6.11
C LEU A 62 -36.36 31.52 -5.45
N GLY A 63 -35.33 32.35 -5.20
CA GLY A 63 -35.49 33.64 -4.50
C GLY A 63 -35.94 33.53 -3.03
N ILE A 64 -35.92 32.33 -2.45
CA ILE A 64 -36.41 32.07 -1.09
C ILE A 64 -35.36 32.53 -0.08
N HIS A 65 -35.77 33.42 0.82
CA HIS A 65 -34.97 33.88 1.96
C HIS A 65 -35.87 33.99 3.19
N ALA A 66 -35.61 33.17 4.20
CA ALA A 66 -36.32 33.21 5.48
C ALA A 66 -35.34 33.36 6.63
N ARG A 67 -35.79 33.96 7.73
CA ARG A 67 -35.05 34.13 8.99
C ARG A 67 -35.83 33.50 10.13
N PHE A 68 -35.13 32.71 10.93
CA PHE A 68 -35.64 32.12 12.16
C PHE A 68 -34.71 32.47 13.32
N GLU A 69 -35.29 32.98 14.40
CA GLU A 69 -34.60 33.35 15.63
C GLU A 69 -35.19 32.55 16.79
N PHE A 70 -34.33 31.99 17.63
CA PHE A 70 -34.68 31.12 18.76
C PHE A 70 -34.22 31.77 20.05
N TYR A 71 -35.14 31.90 21.00
CA TYR A 71 -34.92 32.51 22.31
C TYR A 71 -35.30 31.49 23.39
N GLY A 72 -34.29 30.96 24.09
CA GLY A 72 -34.47 29.97 25.15
C GLY A 72 -34.16 30.54 26.53
N PHE A 73 -34.60 29.83 27.56
CA PHE A 73 -34.32 30.17 28.96
C PHE A 73 -33.56 29.01 29.63
N LYS A 74 -32.62 29.34 30.52
CA LYS A 74 -31.81 28.34 31.26
C LYS A 74 -32.60 27.48 32.25
N ASP A 75 -33.86 27.82 32.51
CA ASP A 75 -34.75 27.14 33.46
C ASP A 75 -35.67 26.09 32.81
N GLY A 76 -35.40 25.71 31.56
CA GLY A 76 -36.13 24.63 30.87
C GLY A 76 -37.50 25.05 30.32
N ARG A 77 -37.86 26.34 30.38
CA ARG A 77 -39.08 26.85 29.74
C ARG A 77 -39.08 26.66 28.21
N PRO A 78 -40.27 26.59 27.58
CA PRO A 78 -40.44 26.53 26.12
C PRO A 78 -39.59 27.55 25.35
N THR A 79 -39.02 27.13 24.21
CA THR A 79 -38.24 28.03 23.35
C THR A 79 -39.18 28.91 22.56
N PHE A 80 -39.01 30.23 22.63
CA PHE A 80 -39.72 31.16 21.77
C PHE A 80 -39.05 31.22 20.40
N ILE A 81 -39.83 31.05 19.35
CA ILE A 81 -39.40 31.00 17.95
C ILE A 81 -40.04 32.18 17.22
N LYS A 82 -39.21 33.03 16.62
CA LYS A 82 -39.63 34.10 15.72
C LYS A 82 -39.26 33.73 14.30
N ALA A 83 -40.23 33.73 13.40
CA ALA A 83 -40.08 33.36 11.99
C ALA A 83 -40.51 34.51 11.08
N GLU A 84 -39.72 34.80 10.06
CA GLU A 84 -39.92 35.86 9.07
C GLU A 84 -39.53 35.34 7.68
N VAL A 85 -40.29 35.68 6.64
CA VAL A 85 -39.92 35.37 5.25
C VAL A 85 -39.69 36.68 4.50
N LEU A 86 -38.43 36.91 4.14
CA LEU A 86 -37.96 38.15 3.55
C LEU A 86 -38.21 38.21 2.04
N SER A 87 -38.27 37.03 1.37
CA SER A 87 -38.68 36.88 -0.03
C SER A 87 -38.96 35.43 -0.43
N GLY A 88 -39.69 35.25 -1.54
CA GLY A 88 -39.69 34.03 -2.36
C GLY A 88 -40.80 33.00 -2.11
N LEU A 89 -41.72 33.20 -1.16
CA LEU A 89 -42.88 32.30 -0.96
C LEU A 89 -44.16 32.87 -1.60
N THR A 90 -44.12 33.02 -2.93
CA THR A 90 -45.26 33.55 -3.72
C THR A 90 -46.33 32.49 -3.96
N LYS A 91 -47.53 32.92 -4.42
CA LYS A 91 -48.62 32.01 -4.83
C LYS A 91 -48.38 31.24 -6.15
N ASP A 92 -47.13 31.20 -6.65
CA ASP A 92 -46.80 30.51 -7.89
C ASP A 92 -47.08 29.00 -7.79
N ALA A 93 -47.87 28.48 -8.74
CA ALA A 93 -48.17 27.06 -8.84
C ALA A 93 -46.90 26.20 -8.98
N ASN A 94 -45.84 26.72 -9.61
CA ASN A 94 -44.55 26.03 -9.78
C ASN A 94 -43.78 25.85 -8.46
N LEU A 95 -44.03 26.71 -7.45
CA LEU A 95 -43.51 26.56 -6.10
C LEU A 95 -44.37 25.61 -5.24
N GLY A 96 -45.51 25.15 -5.74
CA GLY A 96 -46.35 24.13 -5.11
C GLY A 96 -47.55 24.65 -4.32
N GLY A 97 -48.08 25.82 -4.70
CA GLY A 97 -49.43 26.26 -4.31
C GLY A 97 -49.50 27.26 -3.13
N PRO A 98 -50.71 27.55 -2.62
CA PRO A 98 -50.96 28.68 -1.71
C PRO A 98 -50.48 28.46 -0.27
N ALA A 99 -49.89 27.30 0.05
CA ALA A 99 -49.46 26.95 1.40
C ALA A 99 -48.12 26.21 1.37
N PHE A 100 -47.22 26.66 2.24
CA PHE A 100 -45.92 26.06 2.51
C PHE A 100 -45.88 25.57 3.95
N ALA A 101 -44.93 24.69 4.26
CA ALA A 101 -44.66 24.22 5.61
C ALA A 101 -43.16 24.32 5.91
N TYR A 102 -42.80 24.44 7.18
CA TYR A 102 -41.42 24.27 7.60
C TYR A 102 -41.33 23.33 8.80
N HIS A 103 -40.13 22.80 9.01
CA HIS A 103 -39.85 21.95 10.17
C HIS A 103 -38.37 21.94 10.54
N ILE A 104 -38.07 21.51 11.77
CA ILE A 104 -36.71 21.34 12.28
C ILE A 104 -36.31 19.87 12.14
N HIS A 105 -35.13 19.61 11.57
CA HIS A 105 -34.61 18.25 11.48
C HIS A 105 -34.31 17.65 12.86
N THR A 106 -34.83 16.45 13.10
CA THR A 106 -34.61 15.65 14.32
C THR A 106 -33.26 14.92 14.34
N ASN A 107 -32.62 14.76 13.17
CA ASN A 107 -31.26 14.23 13.05
C ASN A 107 -30.22 15.35 13.15
N PRO A 108 -29.00 15.08 13.66
CA PRO A 108 -27.92 16.05 13.67
C PRO A 108 -27.44 16.38 12.25
N VAL A 109 -26.88 17.57 12.05
CA VAL A 109 -26.12 17.88 10.83
C VAL A 109 -24.87 16.97 10.79
N SER A 110 -24.54 16.43 9.62
CA SER A 110 -23.38 15.55 9.41
C SER A 110 -22.05 16.26 9.71
N ALA A 111 -20.98 15.48 9.90
CA ALA A 111 -19.66 15.98 10.28
C ALA A 111 -19.03 16.99 9.29
N ASP A 112 -19.57 17.12 8.07
CA ASP A 112 -19.18 18.12 7.08
C ASP A 112 -19.97 19.45 7.20
N GLY A 113 -20.79 19.60 8.25
CA GLY A 113 -21.30 20.88 8.74
C GLY A 113 -22.32 21.60 7.85
N ASN A 114 -23.00 20.92 6.90
CA ASN A 114 -23.78 21.64 5.88
C ASN A 114 -25.07 20.92 5.40
N CYS A 115 -26.25 21.35 5.89
CA CYS A 115 -27.54 20.87 5.39
C CYS A 115 -27.79 21.20 3.90
N ALA A 116 -27.27 22.32 3.39
CA ALA A 116 -27.54 22.81 2.04
C ALA A 116 -26.77 22.05 0.94
N LYS A 117 -25.75 21.26 1.30
CA LYS A 117 -24.96 20.43 0.37
C LYS A 117 -25.82 19.42 -0.40
N LEU A 118 -26.91 18.95 0.23
CA LEU A 118 -27.91 18.05 -0.36
C LEU A 118 -28.75 18.70 -1.50
N THR A 119 -28.64 20.02 -1.69
CA THR A 119 -29.28 20.79 -2.76
C THR A 119 -28.27 21.44 -3.73
N SER A 120 -26.96 21.34 -3.48
CA SER A 120 -25.91 22.03 -4.26
C SER A 120 -25.05 21.13 -5.15
N THR A 121 -25.28 19.81 -5.18
CA THR A 121 -24.57 18.87 -6.07
C THR A 121 -24.81 19.09 -7.57
N LEU A 122 -25.67 20.06 -7.94
CA LEU A 122 -25.92 20.53 -9.32
C LEU A 122 -25.35 21.96 -9.59
N TRP A 123 -24.33 22.40 -8.84
CA TRP A 123 -23.76 23.76 -8.98
C TRP A 123 -22.42 23.85 -9.77
N LYS A 124 -21.88 22.75 -10.30
CA LYS A 124 -20.62 22.76 -11.08
C LYS A 124 -20.71 22.27 -12.54
N SER A 125 -21.89 22.02 -13.07
CA SER A 125 -22.12 21.69 -14.49
C SER A 125 -23.15 22.65 -15.12
N GLN A 126 -22.87 23.11 -16.33
CA GLN A 126 -23.36 24.37 -16.91
C GLN A 126 -24.82 24.35 -17.44
N LYS A 127 -25.36 25.58 -17.62
CA LYS A 127 -26.41 26.01 -18.56
C LYS A 127 -27.61 25.07 -18.79
N VAL A 128 -28.77 25.45 -18.25
CA VAL A 128 -30.08 24.84 -18.58
C VAL A 128 -31.10 25.94 -18.85
N LEU A 129 -31.72 25.91 -20.04
CA LEU A 129 -33.03 26.54 -20.30
C LEU A 129 -34.12 25.60 -19.77
N PHE A 130 -35.21 26.16 -19.26
CA PHE A 130 -36.26 25.48 -18.49
C PHE A 130 -36.89 24.24 -19.16
N ALA A 131 -37.10 23.15 -18.38
CA ALA A 131 -38.45 22.64 -18.03
C ALA A 131 -38.43 21.35 -17.16
N THR A 132 -39.37 21.23 -16.22
CA THR A 132 -39.75 20.01 -15.42
C THR A 132 -38.78 19.57 -14.28
N PRO A 133 -39.23 18.79 -13.27
CA PRO A 133 -39.65 19.35 -11.97
C PRO A 133 -38.79 18.88 -10.76
N PRO A 134 -38.92 19.53 -9.58
CA PRO A 134 -38.12 19.17 -8.40
C PRO A 134 -38.61 17.88 -7.71
N PHE A 135 -37.64 17.07 -7.24
CA PHE A 135 -37.80 15.68 -6.79
C PHE A 135 -38.87 15.45 -5.68
N PRO A 136 -39.61 14.32 -5.73
CA PRO A 136 -40.33 13.81 -4.56
C PRO A 136 -39.35 13.36 -3.47
N SER A 137 -39.68 13.67 -2.22
CA SER A 137 -38.79 13.54 -1.06
C SER A 137 -38.65 12.10 -0.54
N THR A 138 -37.98 11.22 -1.28
CA THR A 138 -37.57 9.87 -0.83
C THR A 138 -36.17 9.46 -1.32
N ALA A 139 -35.16 10.33 -1.14
CA ALA A 139 -33.76 9.98 -1.29
C ALA A 139 -33.13 9.68 0.08
N LYS A 140 -32.62 8.46 0.27
CA LYS A 140 -32.05 7.97 1.53
C LYS A 140 -30.74 8.72 1.85
N LEU A 141 -30.61 9.25 3.06
CA LEU A 141 -29.27 9.54 3.61
C LEU A 141 -28.48 8.23 3.71
N ALA A 142 -27.19 8.30 3.41
CA ALA A 142 -26.28 7.16 3.58
C ALA A 142 -26.12 6.82 5.07
N ILE A 143 -26.42 5.57 5.41
CA ILE A 143 -26.12 4.96 6.72
C ILE A 143 -25.01 3.93 6.48
N SER A 144 -23.95 3.94 7.28
CA SER A 144 -22.84 2.99 7.16
C SER A 144 -23.27 1.56 7.51
N ARG A 145 -22.52 0.56 7.02
CA ARG A 145 -22.90 -0.86 7.09
C ARG A 145 -22.77 -1.52 8.47
N GLU A 146 -22.31 -0.81 9.49
CA GLU A 146 -21.93 -1.38 10.79
C GLU A 146 -23.10 -1.51 11.78
N PHE A 147 -24.29 -1.01 11.43
CA PHE A 147 -25.50 -1.10 12.29
C PHE A 147 -26.56 -2.10 11.76
N LEU A 148 -26.12 -3.20 11.12
CA LEU A 148 -26.99 -4.05 10.29
C LEU A 148 -26.97 -5.55 10.64
N ILE A 149 -26.98 -5.90 11.93
CA ILE A 149 -27.17 -7.30 12.39
C ILE A 149 -28.45 -7.51 13.24
N SER A 150 -29.07 -6.46 13.81
CA SER A 150 -30.19 -6.62 14.76
C SER A 150 -31.53 -5.95 14.39
N VAL A 151 -31.87 -5.79 13.09
CA VAL A 151 -33.23 -5.35 12.67
C VAL A 151 -33.76 -6.14 11.45
N ARG A 152 -33.98 -7.45 11.63
CA ARG A 152 -35.04 -8.16 10.88
C ARG A 152 -36.28 -8.18 11.76
N ARG A 153 -37.37 -7.51 11.32
CA ARG A 153 -38.66 -7.27 12.00
C ARG A 153 -38.74 -6.05 12.95
N THR A 154 -38.69 -4.85 12.38
CA THR A 154 -39.58 -3.72 12.79
C THR A 154 -39.68 -2.70 11.66
N LYS A 155 -40.91 -2.30 11.28
CA LYS A 155 -41.12 -1.12 10.43
C LYS A 155 -41.06 0.11 11.31
N LEU A 156 -39.95 0.85 11.28
CA LEU A 156 -39.86 2.20 11.85
C LEU A 156 -39.39 3.15 10.75
N THR A 157 -40.35 3.75 10.05
CA THR A 157 -40.11 4.85 9.11
C THR A 157 -39.76 6.11 9.89
N MET A 158 -38.62 6.71 9.53
CA MET A 158 -38.07 7.92 10.15
C MET A 158 -39.09 9.07 10.08
N SER A 159 -39.63 9.50 11.22
CA SER A 159 -40.62 10.57 11.33
C SER A 159 -39.96 11.92 11.59
N SER A 160 -40.28 12.92 10.76
CA SER A 160 -39.89 14.31 10.94
C SER A 160 -40.55 14.92 12.17
N GLY A 161 -39.78 15.62 13.01
CA GLY A 161 -40.34 16.60 13.94
C GLY A 161 -41.05 17.69 13.15
N LYS A 162 -42.21 18.16 13.61
CA LYS A 162 -42.93 19.34 13.07
C LYS A 162 -42.27 20.62 13.68
N HIS A 163 -42.65 21.88 13.46
CA HIS A 163 -43.94 22.46 13.06
C HIS A 163 -43.78 23.79 12.29
N GLY A 164 -44.82 24.14 11.53
CA GLY A 164 -45.06 25.49 11.02
C GLY A 164 -45.71 25.49 9.63
N LYS A 165 -46.70 26.36 9.42
CA LYS A 165 -47.30 26.63 8.09
C LYS A 165 -47.09 28.09 7.73
N PHE A 166 -46.91 28.33 6.44
CA PHE A 166 -46.81 29.65 5.83
C PHE A 166 -47.88 29.73 4.74
N ASN A 167 -48.70 30.78 4.75
CA ASN A 167 -49.59 31.08 3.63
C ASN A 167 -48.81 31.90 2.60
N ALA A 168 -48.97 31.57 1.32
CA ALA A 168 -48.32 32.28 0.23
C ALA A 168 -48.89 33.71 0.07
N THR A 169 -48.01 34.68 -0.11
CA THR A 169 -48.36 36.10 -0.32
C THR A 169 -48.04 36.51 -1.76
N ASP A 170 -48.61 37.62 -2.24
CA ASP A 170 -48.42 38.05 -3.63
C ASP A 170 -47.03 38.67 -3.86
N ASP A 171 -46.43 39.27 -2.83
CA ASP A 171 -45.05 39.78 -2.85
C ASP A 171 -43.99 38.74 -2.40
N GLY A 172 -44.44 37.56 -1.98
CA GLY A 172 -43.61 36.46 -1.49
C GLY A 172 -42.96 36.70 -0.13
N LYS A 173 -43.40 37.72 0.62
CA LYS A 173 -42.92 38.05 1.97
C LYS A 173 -43.95 37.70 3.01
N ILE A 174 -43.50 37.26 4.19
CA ILE A 174 -44.36 36.96 5.33
C ILE A 174 -43.84 37.74 6.53
N PRO A 175 -44.63 38.68 7.09
CA PRO A 175 -44.24 39.45 8.26
C PRO A 175 -43.77 38.57 9.41
N ALA A 176 -42.82 39.08 10.19
CA ALA A 176 -42.30 38.37 11.36
C ALA A 176 -43.42 38.04 12.35
N PHE A 177 -43.56 36.75 12.68
CA PHE A 177 -44.46 36.27 13.73
C PHE A 177 -43.69 35.44 14.76
N GLY A 178 -44.24 35.35 15.97
CA GLY A 178 -43.63 34.63 17.09
C GLY A 178 -44.58 33.61 17.71
N TYR A 179 -44.04 32.49 18.16
CA TYR A 179 -44.75 31.49 18.96
C TYR A 179 -43.80 30.81 19.93
N SER A 180 -44.34 30.12 20.94
CA SER A 180 -43.53 29.35 21.88
C SER A 180 -43.69 27.86 21.62
N ASP A 181 -42.58 27.13 21.51
CA ASP A 181 -42.57 25.71 21.22
C ASP A 181 -42.09 24.91 22.45
N ALA A 182 -42.99 24.04 22.94
CA ALA A 182 -42.78 23.22 24.12
C ALA A 182 -41.88 21.99 23.89
N TYR A 183 -41.50 21.68 22.66
CA TYR A 183 -40.67 20.54 22.24
C TYR A 183 -39.26 20.96 21.80
N VAL A 184 -39.03 22.26 21.62
CA VAL A 184 -37.73 22.84 21.26
C VAL A 184 -37.03 23.34 22.53
N ARG A 185 -35.77 22.93 22.76
CA ARG A 185 -34.91 23.34 23.90
C ARG A 185 -33.47 23.58 23.47
N PHE A 186 -32.72 24.28 24.32
CA PHE A 186 -31.27 24.42 24.25
C PHE A 186 -30.56 23.39 25.15
N PHE A 187 -29.27 23.15 24.90
CA PHE A 187 -28.39 22.38 25.79
C PHE A 187 -28.36 23.00 27.22
N PRO A 188 -28.31 22.22 28.33
CA PRO A 188 -27.93 20.80 28.47
C PRO A 188 -29.02 19.77 28.17
N GLU A 189 -30.23 20.19 27.83
CA GLU A 189 -31.36 19.29 27.63
C GLU A 189 -31.06 18.19 26.59
N SER A 190 -31.65 17.01 26.84
CA SER A 190 -31.43 15.78 26.05
C SER A 190 -31.68 15.95 24.55
N HIS A 191 -32.46 16.96 24.17
CA HIS A 191 -33.07 17.19 22.87
C HIS A 191 -32.76 18.57 22.29
N SER A 192 -31.55 19.07 22.55
CA SER A 192 -31.07 20.37 22.06
C SER A 192 -31.30 20.58 20.55
N LEU A 193 -31.76 21.79 20.22
CA LEU A 193 -31.90 22.35 18.86
C LEU A 193 -30.55 22.73 18.23
N LEU A 194 -29.49 22.83 19.03
CA LEU A 194 -28.14 23.10 18.58
C LEU A 194 -27.63 21.91 17.74
N GLY A 195 -26.86 22.18 16.68
CA GLY A 195 -26.43 21.16 15.72
C GLY A 195 -27.52 20.60 14.79
N ARG A 196 -28.66 21.30 14.64
CA ARG A 196 -29.77 20.93 13.73
C ARG A 196 -29.89 21.88 12.55
N SER A 197 -30.95 21.71 11.76
CA SER A 197 -31.24 22.53 10.58
C SER A 197 -32.75 22.70 10.37
N ILE A 198 -33.16 23.83 9.79
CA ILE A 198 -34.55 24.13 9.40
C ILE A 198 -34.74 23.86 7.91
N VAL A 199 -35.85 23.25 7.53
CA VAL A 199 -36.23 23.02 6.13
C VAL A 199 -37.61 23.58 5.83
N ILE A 200 -37.75 24.25 4.67
CA ILE A 200 -39.01 24.74 4.11
C ILE A 200 -39.44 23.83 2.96
N HIS A 201 -40.74 23.54 2.88
CA HIS A 201 -41.39 22.68 1.89
C HIS A 201 -42.63 23.33 1.27
N SER A 202 -42.93 22.92 0.04
CA SER A 202 -44.20 23.14 -0.67
C SER A 202 -45.33 22.21 -0.18
N ALA A 203 -46.58 22.48 -0.59
CA ALA A 203 -47.72 21.63 -0.25
C ALA A 203 -47.58 20.16 -0.73
N ASN A 204 -46.87 19.93 -1.84
CA ASN A 204 -46.55 18.59 -2.35
C ASN A 204 -45.33 17.92 -1.65
N LYS A 205 -44.86 18.48 -0.52
CA LYS A 205 -43.76 17.99 0.34
C LYS A 205 -42.35 18.10 -0.26
N THR A 206 -42.19 18.68 -1.44
CA THR A 206 -40.87 18.98 -2.02
C THR A 206 -40.09 19.97 -1.15
N ARG A 207 -38.80 19.71 -0.92
CA ARG A 207 -37.91 20.59 -0.15
C ARG A 207 -37.49 21.80 -0.99
N LEU A 208 -37.76 23.01 -0.49
CA LEU A 208 -37.51 24.28 -1.17
C LEU A 208 -36.25 25.00 -0.68
N ALA A 209 -35.97 24.98 0.64
CA ALA A 209 -34.78 25.61 1.23
C ALA A 209 -34.33 24.89 2.52
N CYS A 210 -33.05 25.02 2.90
CA CYS A 210 -32.55 24.62 4.23
C CYS A 210 -31.41 25.54 4.71
N ALA A 211 -31.30 25.73 6.02
CA ALA A 211 -30.05 26.17 6.66
C ALA A 211 -29.85 25.47 8.01
N ASN A 212 -28.60 25.43 8.49
CA ASN A 212 -28.27 24.99 9.83
C ASN A 212 -28.75 26.04 10.86
N ILE A 213 -29.05 25.59 12.07
CA ILE A 213 -29.23 26.47 13.23
C ILE A 213 -27.85 26.71 13.86
N THR A 214 -27.48 27.97 14.06
CA THR A 214 -26.17 28.39 14.55
C THR A 214 -26.24 29.27 15.79
N SER A 215 -25.26 29.15 16.69
CA SER A 215 -25.13 29.88 17.94
C SER A 215 -23.65 30.02 18.36
N HIS A 216 -23.33 30.99 19.22
CA HIS A 216 -22.04 31.00 19.92
C HIS A 216 -21.95 29.88 20.96
N LEU A 217 -23.10 29.49 21.54
CA LEU A 217 -23.16 28.57 22.68
C LEU A 217 -22.54 27.21 22.37
N ASP A 218 -22.67 26.75 21.12
CA ASP A 218 -22.11 25.50 20.62
C ASP A 218 -20.90 25.70 19.68
N GLY A 219 -20.43 26.94 19.53
CA GLY A 219 -19.30 27.30 18.70
C GLY A 219 -19.55 27.24 17.18
N THR A 220 -20.81 27.20 16.73
CA THR A 220 -21.16 27.14 15.29
C THR A 220 -21.29 28.51 14.61
N ALA A 221 -21.33 29.59 15.40
CA ALA A 221 -21.30 30.97 14.93
C ALA A 221 -20.08 31.76 15.44
N ASP A 222 -19.68 32.79 14.69
CA ASP A 222 -18.76 33.85 15.14
C ASP A 222 -19.48 34.88 16.04
N ASP A 223 -18.74 35.83 16.63
CA ASP A 223 -19.24 36.89 17.53
C ASP A 223 -20.30 37.84 16.91
N ASN A 224 -20.61 37.71 15.61
CA ASN A 224 -21.67 38.42 14.92
C ASN A 224 -22.85 37.51 14.50
N TYR A 225 -22.97 36.32 15.12
CA TYR A 225 -23.94 35.26 14.80
C TYR A 225 -23.83 34.69 13.37
N ARG A 226 -22.68 34.86 12.69
CA ARG A 226 -22.48 34.32 11.33
C ARG A 226 -21.98 32.88 11.39
N PRO A 227 -22.48 31.95 10.53
CA PRO A 227 -22.01 30.57 10.52
C PRO A 227 -20.50 30.46 10.27
N ASN A 228 -19.78 29.76 11.15
CA ASN A 228 -18.35 29.48 10.98
C ASN A 228 -18.07 28.08 10.39
N PHE A 229 -19.13 27.33 10.04
CA PHE A 229 -19.13 25.99 9.44
C PHE A 229 -18.44 24.87 10.25
N LYS A 230 -18.16 25.09 11.54
CA LYS A 230 -17.74 24.02 12.45
C LYS A 230 -18.94 23.14 12.85
N PRO A 231 -18.74 21.84 13.12
CA PRO A 231 -19.79 21.00 13.71
C PRO A 231 -20.14 21.49 15.12
N SER A 232 -21.41 21.32 15.50
CA SER A 232 -21.87 21.65 16.86
C SER A 232 -21.27 20.72 17.90
N ASN A 233 -20.82 21.30 19.01
CA ASN A 233 -20.31 20.54 20.16
C ASN A 233 -21.41 19.79 20.94
N TYR A 234 -22.69 19.97 20.62
CA TYR A 234 -23.82 19.35 21.34
C TYR A 234 -24.70 18.48 20.44
N VAL A 235 -24.32 17.22 20.27
CA VAL A 235 -25.07 16.24 19.46
C VAL A 235 -25.62 15.11 20.35
N LYS A 236 -26.96 15.03 20.48
CA LYS A 236 -27.70 13.96 21.18
C LYS A 236 -28.96 13.56 20.39
N ASN A 237 -29.63 12.46 20.76
CA ASN A 237 -30.83 11.98 20.06
C ASN A 237 -32.11 12.73 20.47
N TYR A 238 -33.05 12.91 19.53
CA TYR A 238 -34.36 13.53 19.80
C TYR A 238 -35.32 12.51 20.45
N PRO A 239 -36.14 12.90 21.44
CA PRO A 239 -37.01 11.99 22.19
C PRO A 239 -38.21 11.55 21.37
N THR A 240 -38.66 10.31 21.63
CA THR A 240 -39.80 9.67 20.96
C THR A 240 -41.13 9.86 21.71
N THR A 241 -41.12 10.55 22.86
CA THR A 241 -42.28 10.82 23.71
C THR A 241 -42.46 12.32 23.94
N ALA A 242 -43.70 12.78 23.88
CA ALA A 242 -44.07 14.19 24.04
C ALA A 242 -43.90 14.68 25.50
N PRO A 243 -43.35 15.89 25.74
CA PRO A 243 -43.43 16.56 27.03
C PRO A 243 -44.86 17.01 27.37
N VAL A 244 -45.12 17.26 28.65
CA VAL A 244 -46.38 17.86 29.12
C VAL A 244 -46.55 19.26 28.53
N PRO A 245 -47.73 19.64 28.00
CA PRO A 245 -47.97 20.97 27.46
C PRO A 245 -47.81 22.06 28.53
N PRO A 246 -47.32 23.26 28.16
CA PRO A 246 -47.04 24.33 29.11
C PRO A 246 -48.32 25.00 29.63
N ASP A 247 -48.19 25.68 30.77
CA ASP A 247 -49.27 26.44 31.40
C ASP A 247 -49.91 27.46 30.43
N PRO A 248 -51.25 27.44 30.24
CA PRO A 248 -51.96 28.41 29.41
C PRO A 248 -51.67 29.88 29.72
N ALA A 249 -51.35 30.23 30.97
CA ALA A 249 -51.00 31.60 31.36
C ALA A 249 -49.71 32.09 30.66
N VAL A 250 -48.75 31.20 30.41
CA VAL A 250 -47.51 31.54 29.69
C VAL A 250 -47.80 31.81 28.21
N ILE A 251 -48.70 31.03 27.59
CA ILE A 251 -49.11 31.22 26.18
C ILE A 251 -49.82 32.57 26.00
N ALA A 252 -50.67 32.97 26.96
CA ALA A 252 -51.42 34.23 26.91
C ALA A 252 -50.54 35.49 27.07
N SER A 253 -49.32 35.35 27.62
CA SER A 253 -48.41 36.48 27.88
C SER A 253 -47.46 36.82 26.72
N LEU A 254 -47.56 36.13 25.58
CA LEU A 254 -46.65 36.29 24.45
C LEU A 254 -46.94 37.56 23.62
N PRO A 255 -45.91 38.32 23.19
CA PRO A 255 -46.09 39.63 22.55
C PRO A 255 -46.59 39.61 21.09
N TYR A 256 -46.97 38.45 20.56
CA TYR A 256 -47.46 38.28 19.18
C TYR A 256 -48.65 37.32 19.13
N PRO A 257 -49.71 37.61 18.34
CA PRO A 257 -50.84 36.70 18.18
C PRO A 257 -50.43 35.46 17.37
N LEU A 258 -50.94 34.28 17.76
CA LEU A 258 -50.74 33.01 17.06
C LEU A 258 -51.67 32.89 15.83
N PRO A 259 -51.15 32.82 14.59
CA PRO A 259 -51.97 32.52 13.41
C PRO A 259 -51.81 31.05 12.99
N VAL A 260 -52.93 30.38 12.74
CA VAL A 260 -53.07 29.00 12.22
C VAL A 260 -52.79 27.88 13.25
N PRO A 261 -53.67 26.86 13.39
CA PRO A 261 -53.50 25.82 14.39
C PRO A 261 -52.31 24.90 14.10
N ALA A 262 -51.60 24.47 15.15
CA ALA A 262 -50.75 23.31 15.08
C ALA A 262 -51.61 22.06 14.75
N LEU A 263 -51.21 21.31 13.71
CA LEU A 263 -51.86 20.07 13.28
C LEU A 263 -52.10 19.12 14.45
N SER A 264 -53.29 18.54 14.55
CA SER A 264 -53.62 17.55 15.57
C SER A 264 -52.75 16.28 15.43
N LEU A 265 -52.70 15.47 16.50
CA LEU A 265 -51.94 14.21 16.51
C LEU A 265 -52.55 13.17 15.56
N ALA A 266 -53.87 13.16 15.38
CA ALA A 266 -54.55 12.23 14.47
C ALA A 266 -54.24 12.53 12.99
N GLU A 267 -54.27 13.80 12.59
CA GLU A 267 -53.85 14.27 11.25
C GLU A 267 -52.34 14.07 10.99
N ALA A 268 -51.55 13.75 12.02
CA ALA A 268 -50.10 13.60 11.92
C ALA A 268 -49.65 12.22 11.44
N LEU A 269 -50.40 11.16 11.78
CA LEU A 269 -49.86 9.79 11.80
C LEU A 269 -50.47 8.82 10.80
N ASN A 270 -51.76 8.96 10.44
CA ASN A 270 -52.40 8.13 9.40
C ASN A 270 -52.38 6.61 9.68
N VAL A 271 -52.60 6.20 10.94
CA VAL A 271 -52.65 4.80 11.41
C VAL A 271 -53.85 4.59 12.34
N LYS A 272 -54.38 3.36 12.44
CA LYS A 272 -55.41 3.00 13.42
C LYS A 272 -54.83 2.03 14.47
N LEU A 273 -55.11 2.28 15.75
CA LEU A 273 -54.56 1.51 16.86
C LEU A 273 -55.49 0.35 17.24
N GLY A 274 -54.93 -0.86 17.27
CA GLY A 274 -55.49 -2.06 17.90
C GLY A 274 -54.62 -2.50 19.09
N SER A 275 -54.81 -3.75 19.55
CA SER A 275 -53.94 -4.34 20.57
C SER A 275 -53.72 -5.85 20.32
N ILE A 276 -52.56 -6.34 20.76
CA ILE A 276 -52.18 -7.76 20.76
C ILE A 276 -51.92 -8.17 22.21
N THR A 277 -52.29 -9.40 22.55
CA THR A 277 -52.20 -9.93 23.91
C THR A 277 -51.34 -11.19 23.94
N HIS A 278 -50.38 -11.25 24.87
CA HIS A 278 -49.46 -12.37 25.06
C HIS A 278 -49.54 -12.89 26.49
N SER A 279 -49.60 -14.21 26.70
CA SER A 279 -49.37 -14.82 28.01
C SER A 279 -47.88 -15.03 28.25
N VAL A 280 -47.38 -14.55 29.39
CA VAL A 280 -45.99 -14.68 29.82
C VAL A 280 -45.96 -15.24 31.23
N LYS A 281 -45.23 -16.34 31.46
CA LYS A 281 -45.06 -16.91 32.80
C LYS A 281 -43.93 -16.23 33.55
N PHE A 282 -44.19 -15.85 34.80
CA PHE A 282 -43.21 -15.30 35.74
C PHE A 282 -43.48 -15.89 37.13
N ASN A 283 -42.46 -16.44 37.80
CA ASN A 283 -42.59 -17.16 39.09
C ASN A 283 -43.80 -18.13 39.14
N ASN A 284 -43.85 -19.10 38.22
CA ASN A 284 -44.90 -20.13 38.12
C ASN A 284 -46.36 -19.63 38.07
N THR A 285 -46.59 -18.34 37.84
CA THR A 285 -47.92 -17.80 37.49
C THR A 285 -47.91 -17.22 36.09
N GLU A 286 -49.00 -17.45 35.35
CA GLU A 286 -49.17 -17.02 33.98
C GLU A 286 -49.89 -15.66 33.98
N LYS A 287 -49.25 -14.63 33.43
CA LYS A 287 -49.84 -13.29 33.33
C LYS A 287 -49.95 -12.85 31.88
N THR A 288 -51.14 -12.34 31.58
CA THR A 288 -51.54 -11.86 30.27
C THR A 288 -51.17 -10.39 30.13
N ILE A 289 -50.30 -10.06 29.17
CA ILE A 289 -49.81 -8.71 28.88
C ILE A 289 -50.37 -8.27 27.52
N THR A 290 -51.12 -7.17 27.52
CA THR A 290 -51.66 -6.55 26.30
C THR A 290 -50.78 -5.37 25.89
N GLN A 291 -50.36 -5.34 24.63
CA GLN A 291 -49.59 -4.26 24.02
C GLN A 291 -50.36 -3.63 22.85
N PRO A 292 -50.25 -2.31 22.61
CA PRO A 292 -50.85 -1.67 21.45
C PRO A 292 -50.19 -2.17 20.16
N LYS A 293 -51.01 -2.33 19.11
CA LYS A 293 -50.59 -2.78 17.78
C LYS A 293 -51.09 -1.77 16.75
N GLU A 294 -50.16 -1.18 16.01
CA GLU A 294 -50.48 -0.21 14.95
C GLU A 294 -50.80 -0.94 13.63
N ASP A 295 -52.04 -0.78 13.15
CA ASP A 295 -52.49 -1.30 11.86
C ASP A 295 -52.70 -0.15 10.86
N LYS A 296 -52.00 -0.24 9.73
CA LYS A 296 -52.09 0.72 8.63
C LYS A 296 -53.42 0.51 7.90
N VAL A 297 -54.21 1.57 7.76
CA VAL A 297 -55.46 1.53 6.98
C VAL A 297 -55.10 1.76 5.52
N ASP A 298 -55.22 0.71 4.70
CA ASP A 298 -55.17 0.87 3.25
C ASP A 298 -56.57 1.30 2.76
N GLY A 299 -56.61 2.36 1.95
CA GLY A 299 -57.83 2.95 1.39
C GLY A 299 -57.46 3.96 0.31
N ASP A 300 -58.09 3.86 -0.86
CA ASP A 300 -57.73 4.63 -2.04
C ASP A 300 -58.06 6.12 -1.91
N GLY A 301 -57.08 6.97 -2.25
CA GLY A 301 -57.22 8.42 -2.33
C GLY A 301 -57.68 8.91 -3.72
N PRO A 302 -58.28 10.12 -3.82
CA PRO A 302 -59.22 10.44 -4.90
C PRO A 302 -58.57 10.99 -6.19
N PHE A 303 -57.72 10.21 -6.86
CA PHE A 303 -57.28 10.52 -8.23
C PHE A 303 -57.30 9.27 -9.11
N LYS A 304 -58.33 9.16 -9.97
CA LYS A 304 -58.38 8.15 -11.02
C LYS A 304 -57.21 8.38 -11.99
N ALA A 305 -56.40 7.35 -12.20
CA ALA A 305 -55.52 7.30 -13.36
C ALA A 305 -56.39 7.10 -14.62
N SER A 306 -56.68 8.19 -15.34
CA SER A 306 -57.16 8.07 -16.72
C SER A 306 -56.02 7.53 -17.58
N MET A 307 -56.27 6.43 -18.30
CA MET A 307 -55.37 5.96 -19.36
C MET A 307 -54.97 7.13 -20.27
N TYR A 308 -53.67 7.33 -20.46
CA TYR A 308 -53.17 7.94 -21.67
C TYR A 308 -52.35 6.90 -22.45
N SER A 309 -52.60 6.88 -23.75
CA SER A 309 -52.12 5.89 -24.71
C SER A 309 -50.60 5.82 -24.77
N ALA A 310 -50.08 4.61 -24.98
CA ALA A 310 -48.73 4.42 -25.50
C ALA A 310 -48.58 5.17 -26.83
N GLY A 311 -47.51 5.96 -26.96
CA GLY A 311 -47.17 6.66 -28.20
C GLY A 311 -45.81 7.34 -28.11
N GLY A 312 -44.86 6.88 -28.93
CA GLY A 312 -43.62 7.60 -29.27
C GLY A 312 -42.44 7.45 -28.30
N ASP A 313 -41.47 6.63 -28.71
CA ASP A 313 -40.01 6.80 -28.58
C ASP A 313 -39.40 7.50 -27.35
N GLY A 314 -38.67 6.72 -26.53
CA GLY A 314 -37.78 7.26 -25.49
C GLY A 314 -37.28 6.28 -24.42
N GLY A 315 -37.88 5.09 -24.32
CA GLY A 315 -37.70 4.19 -23.17
C GLY A 315 -36.31 3.59 -22.91
N GLY A 316 -35.32 3.76 -23.79
CA GLY A 316 -34.03 3.04 -23.71
C GLY A 316 -32.98 3.61 -22.77
N HIS A 317 -32.96 4.93 -22.51
CA HIS A 317 -31.81 5.60 -21.87
C HIS A 317 -31.82 5.61 -20.33
N TRP A 318 -32.97 5.44 -19.68
CA TRP A 318 -33.05 5.46 -18.21
C TRP A 318 -32.81 4.06 -17.60
N MET A 319 -33.21 3.00 -18.30
CA MET A 319 -32.90 1.63 -17.90
C MET A 319 -31.41 1.32 -18.05
N SER A 320 -30.77 1.84 -19.11
CA SER A 320 -29.34 1.63 -19.34
C SER A 320 -28.45 2.35 -18.33
N THR A 321 -28.83 3.55 -17.87
CA THR A 321 -28.07 4.28 -16.84
C THR A 321 -28.23 3.66 -15.45
N MET A 322 -29.44 3.27 -15.04
CA MET A 322 -29.63 2.52 -13.79
C MET A 322 -28.94 1.15 -13.80
N LEU A 323 -28.97 0.45 -14.94
CA LEU A 323 -28.24 -0.80 -15.12
C LEU A 323 -26.72 -0.56 -15.04
N LEU A 324 -26.21 0.52 -15.62
CA LEU A 324 -24.79 0.90 -15.55
C LEU A 324 -24.37 1.23 -14.11
N GLU A 325 -25.13 2.02 -13.36
CA GLU A 325 -24.84 2.32 -11.95
C GLU A 325 -24.87 1.05 -11.08
N PHE A 326 -25.84 0.17 -11.31
CA PHE A 326 -25.91 -1.12 -10.62
C PHE A 326 -24.71 -2.03 -10.98
N ILE A 327 -24.32 -2.09 -12.25
CA ILE A 327 -23.12 -2.80 -12.71
C ILE A 327 -21.86 -2.20 -12.07
N VAL A 328 -21.71 -0.87 -12.04
CA VAL A 328 -20.58 -0.19 -11.41
C VAL A 328 -20.52 -0.47 -9.91
N HIS A 329 -21.67 -0.50 -9.21
CA HIS A 329 -21.71 -0.86 -7.78
C HIS A 329 -21.39 -2.33 -7.54
N LEU A 330 -21.89 -3.25 -8.39
CA LEU A 330 -21.53 -4.67 -8.33
C LEU A 330 -20.03 -4.88 -8.63
N VAL A 331 -19.48 -4.18 -9.61
CA VAL A 331 -18.04 -4.18 -9.94
C VAL A 331 -17.24 -3.65 -8.75
N TYR A 332 -17.64 -2.55 -8.12
CA TYR A 332 -17.00 -2.03 -6.91
C TYR A 332 -17.01 -3.05 -5.77
N LEU A 333 -18.16 -3.65 -5.45
CA LEU A 333 -18.28 -4.70 -4.43
C LEU A 333 -17.51 -5.99 -4.78
N TRP A 334 -17.31 -6.26 -6.08
CA TRP A 334 -16.54 -7.41 -6.57
C TRP A 334 -15.03 -7.15 -6.58
N LEU A 335 -14.61 -5.89 -6.74
CA LEU A 335 -13.22 -5.42 -6.65
C LEU A 335 -12.71 -5.29 -5.22
N LEU A 336 -13.60 -5.07 -4.24
CA LEU A 336 -13.20 -4.99 -2.83
C LEU A 336 -12.41 -6.24 -2.38
N PRO A 337 -11.34 -6.06 -1.59
CA PRO A 337 -10.58 -7.17 -1.01
C PRO A 337 -11.49 -8.14 -0.24
N LYS A 338 -11.25 -9.44 -0.43
CA LYS A 338 -11.96 -10.51 0.28
C LYS A 338 -10.99 -11.20 1.24
N PRO A 339 -10.90 -10.76 2.51
CA PRO A 339 -10.04 -11.41 3.50
C PRO A 339 -10.47 -12.85 3.74
N ILE A 340 -9.49 -13.73 3.96
CA ILE A 340 -9.69 -15.11 4.41
C ILE A 340 -10.22 -15.06 5.86
N PRO A 341 -11.37 -15.67 6.17
CA PRO A 341 -11.94 -15.65 7.52
C PRO A 341 -10.99 -16.23 8.57
N GLY A 342 -10.87 -15.55 9.71
CA GLY A 342 -10.06 -16.00 10.84
C GLY A 342 -8.57 -15.65 10.77
N ILE A 343 -8.06 -15.08 9.67
CA ILE A 343 -6.69 -14.56 9.58
C ILE A 343 -6.69 -13.05 9.88
N PRO A 344 -5.91 -12.54 10.85
CA PRO A 344 -5.80 -11.12 11.17
C PRO A 344 -5.45 -10.23 9.96
N HIS A 345 -6.02 -9.03 9.88
CA HIS A 345 -5.77 -8.09 8.79
C HIS A 345 -6.04 -6.64 9.18
N ASN A 346 -5.50 -5.69 8.42
CA ASN A 346 -5.87 -4.28 8.55
C ASN A 346 -7.30 -4.02 8.00
N PRO A 347 -8.04 -3.03 8.54
CA PRO A 347 -9.38 -2.70 8.05
C PRO A 347 -9.43 -2.41 6.55
N VAL A 348 -10.48 -2.88 5.87
CA VAL A 348 -10.64 -2.73 4.42
C VAL A 348 -11.04 -1.28 4.07
N ALA A 349 -10.04 -0.41 3.94
CA ALA A 349 -10.25 1.02 3.67
C ALA A 349 -10.39 1.37 2.17
N SER A 350 -10.03 0.46 1.25
CA SER A 350 -9.94 0.75 -0.19
C SER A 350 -10.16 -0.51 -1.03
N ILE A 351 -10.58 -0.34 -2.29
CA ILE A 351 -10.57 -1.42 -3.32
C ILE A 351 -9.15 -1.94 -3.60
N TRP A 352 -8.13 -1.15 -3.28
CA TRP A 352 -6.72 -1.52 -3.39
C TRP A 352 -6.18 -2.19 -2.12
N GLY A 353 -7.00 -2.29 -1.06
CA GLY A 353 -6.61 -2.83 0.25
C GLY A 353 -5.50 -2.01 0.92
N ASP A 354 -4.43 -2.68 1.34
CA ASP A 354 -3.26 -2.12 2.02
C ASP A 354 -2.33 -1.31 1.09
N ILE A 355 -2.47 -1.38 -0.25
CA ILE A 355 -1.55 -0.70 -1.19
C ILE A 355 -1.33 0.78 -0.83
N PRO A 356 -2.35 1.63 -0.56
CA PRO A 356 -2.10 3.03 -0.22
C PRO A 356 -1.34 3.22 1.10
N ALA A 357 -1.50 2.31 2.07
CA ALA A 357 -0.76 2.33 3.32
C ALA A 357 0.71 1.95 3.10
N ILE A 358 0.95 0.89 2.32
CA ILE A 358 2.29 0.47 1.88
C ILE A 358 2.97 1.62 1.13
N THR A 359 2.34 2.16 0.08
CA THR A 359 2.91 3.25 -0.73
C THR A 359 3.21 4.50 0.08
N ASN A 360 2.38 4.85 1.07
CA ASN A 360 2.65 5.99 1.96
C ASN A 360 3.80 5.71 2.94
N ALA A 361 3.94 4.48 3.45
CA ALA A 361 5.03 4.10 4.35
C ALA A 361 6.38 4.00 3.61
N THR A 362 6.39 3.44 2.41
CA THR A 362 7.59 3.31 1.57
C THR A 362 7.92 4.58 0.77
N LYS A 363 7.08 5.61 0.86
CA LYS A 363 7.28 6.87 0.12
C LYS A 363 8.59 7.53 0.53
N ASP A 364 9.30 8.08 -0.45
CA ASP A 364 10.56 8.80 -0.27
C ASP A 364 11.67 7.94 0.40
N GLY A 365 11.51 6.61 0.43
CA GLY A 365 12.44 5.68 1.09
C GLY A 365 12.40 5.71 2.62
N LYS A 366 11.35 6.26 3.24
CA LYS A 366 11.22 6.41 4.70
C LYS A 366 11.16 5.07 5.47
N MET A 367 10.66 4.03 4.81
CA MET A 367 10.57 2.68 5.35
C MET A 367 10.74 1.67 4.23
N THR A 368 11.40 0.53 4.51
CA THR A 368 11.43 -0.59 3.57
C THR A 368 10.11 -1.36 3.61
N PHE A 369 9.83 -2.18 2.59
CA PHE A 369 8.61 -3.00 2.58
C PHE A 369 8.61 -4.02 3.72
N ALA A 370 9.75 -4.68 3.98
CA ALA A 370 9.94 -5.54 5.13
C ALA A 370 9.76 -4.79 6.46
N GLY A 371 10.16 -3.52 6.55
CA GLY A 371 9.89 -2.66 7.71
C GLY A 371 8.40 -2.41 7.92
N TYR A 372 7.63 -2.13 6.86
CA TYR A 372 6.18 -2.04 6.95
C TYR A 372 5.57 -3.36 7.42
N VAL A 373 5.99 -4.48 6.82
CA VAL A 373 5.51 -5.81 7.22
C VAL A 373 5.87 -6.13 8.68
N ALA A 374 7.04 -5.70 9.17
CA ALA A 374 7.46 -5.84 10.57
C ALA A 374 6.43 -5.22 11.53
N GLY A 375 6.07 -3.96 11.32
CA GLY A 375 5.09 -3.26 12.16
C GLY A 375 3.67 -3.84 12.06
N VAL A 376 3.31 -4.45 10.92
CA VAL A 376 2.04 -5.17 10.77
C VAL A 376 2.08 -6.53 11.49
N VAL A 377 3.21 -7.24 11.48
CA VAL A 377 3.44 -8.48 12.26
C VAL A 377 3.41 -8.21 13.76
N GLU A 378 4.09 -7.16 14.23
CA GLU A 378 4.08 -6.74 15.64
C GLU A 378 2.65 -6.47 16.14
N LYS A 379 1.80 -5.86 15.30
CA LYS A 379 0.42 -5.53 15.61
C LYS A 379 -0.54 -6.73 15.61
N HIS A 380 -0.38 -7.69 14.70
CA HIS A 380 -1.36 -8.75 14.43
C HIS A 380 -0.90 -10.17 14.81
N GLY A 381 0.38 -10.35 15.12
CA GLY A 381 0.99 -11.64 15.45
C GLY A 381 1.59 -12.39 14.24
N PRO A 382 2.00 -13.66 14.43
CA PRO A 382 2.89 -14.36 13.51
C PRO A 382 2.24 -14.76 12.16
N ILE A 383 0.91 -14.75 12.08
CA ILE A 383 0.11 -14.96 10.87
C ILE A 383 -0.88 -13.83 10.68
N LEU A 384 -0.85 -13.22 9.50
CA LEU A 384 -1.75 -12.14 9.08
C LEU A 384 -1.95 -12.17 7.57
N GLN A 385 -2.83 -11.33 7.04
CA GLN A 385 -2.98 -11.15 5.60
C GLN A 385 -2.87 -9.67 5.20
N LEU A 386 -2.06 -9.41 4.17
CA LEU A 386 -1.98 -8.15 3.46
C LEU A 386 -2.97 -8.19 2.30
N LEU A 387 -3.83 -7.18 2.22
CA LEU A 387 -4.89 -7.10 1.23
C LEU A 387 -4.36 -6.34 0.01
N ILE A 388 -3.93 -7.05 -1.04
CA ILE A 388 -3.40 -6.42 -2.26
C ILE A 388 -4.44 -6.52 -3.36
N GLY A 389 -5.30 -5.50 -3.45
CA GLY A 389 -6.51 -5.55 -4.27
C GLY A 389 -7.41 -6.73 -3.86
N ARG A 390 -7.93 -7.46 -4.84
CA ARG A 390 -8.89 -8.56 -4.60
C ARG A 390 -8.29 -9.81 -3.93
N HIS A 391 -6.99 -10.06 -4.10
CA HIS A 391 -6.34 -11.30 -3.65
C HIS A 391 -5.49 -11.06 -2.39
N PRO A 392 -5.82 -11.66 -1.23
CA PRO A 392 -5.00 -11.52 -0.03
C PRO A 392 -3.67 -12.29 -0.18
N ILE A 393 -2.62 -11.76 0.42
CA ILE A 393 -1.34 -12.43 0.63
C ILE A 393 -1.22 -12.75 2.12
N VAL A 394 -1.12 -14.03 2.48
CA VAL A 394 -0.93 -14.44 3.88
C VAL A 394 0.56 -14.34 4.23
N VAL A 395 0.89 -13.52 5.22
CA VAL A 395 2.24 -13.35 5.73
C VAL A 395 2.46 -14.33 6.89
N ILE A 396 3.59 -15.03 6.86
CA ILE A 396 4.02 -15.99 7.88
C ILE A 396 5.39 -15.57 8.37
N SER A 397 5.49 -15.29 9.67
CA SER A 397 6.73 -14.88 10.34
C SER A 397 7.20 -15.85 11.42
N ASP A 398 6.35 -16.81 11.84
CA ASP A 398 6.82 -17.95 12.63
C ASP A 398 7.76 -18.82 11.80
N ARG A 399 8.95 -19.07 12.34
CA ARG A 399 10.02 -19.78 11.64
C ARG A 399 9.74 -21.27 11.48
N LYS A 400 9.26 -21.94 12.53
CA LYS A 400 9.03 -23.41 12.51
C LYS A 400 7.93 -23.74 11.51
N GLU A 401 6.91 -22.89 11.44
CA GLU A 401 5.86 -22.99 10.43
C GLU A 401 6.36 -22.63 9.02
N ALA A 402 7.20 -21.60 8.88
CA ALA A 402 7.83 -21.28 7.60
C ALA A 402 8.65 -22.47 7.06
N GLU A 403 9.47 -23.10 7.91
CA GLU A 403 10.21 -24.32 7.57
C GLU A 403 9.29 -25.47 7.16
N ARG A 404 8.27 -25.77 7.96
CA ARG A 404 7.29 -26.84 7.67
C ARG A 404 6.62 -26.65 6.30
N VAL A 405 6.17 -25.42 6.01
CA VAL A 405 5.44 -25.13 4.77
C VAL A 405 6.37 -25.04 3.56
N LEU A 406 7.56 -24.46 3.71
CA LEU A 406 8.55 -24.34 2.63
C LEU A 406 9.18 -25.68 2.25
N LEU A 407 9.40 -26.59 3.20
CA LEU A 407 9.90 -27.95 2.95
C LEU A 407 8.80 -28.89 2.42
N GLY A 408 7.52 -28.54 2.60
CA GLY A 408 6.38 -29.27 2.08
C GLY A 408 6.29 -29.27 0.55
N LYS A 409 5.59 -30.27 -0.02
CA LYS A 409 5.29 -30.35 -1.46
C LYS A 409 4.04 -29.57 -1.88
N ASN A 410 3.36 -28.99 -0.90
CA ASN A 410 2.08 -28.30 -0.99
C ASN A 410 2.23 -26.84 -1.45
N THR A 411 3.44 -26.40 -1.82
CA THR A 411 3.72 -25.06 -2.32
C THR A 411 4.59 -25.05 -3.59
N ASP A 412 4.35 -24.04 -4.44
CA ASP A 412 5.20 -23.69 -5.58
C ASP A 412 5.52 -22.18 -5.54
N GLN A 413 6.25 -21.67 -6.54
CA GLN A 413 6.50 -20.24 -6.73
C GLN A 413 5.18 -19.46 -6.83
N SER A 414 5.11 -18.32 -6.15
CA SER A 414 3.98 -17.40 -6.26
C SER A 414 3.79 -16.93 -7.71
N LYS A 415 2.57 -17.01 -8.24
CA LYS A 415 2.24 -16.52 -9.60
C LYS A 415 2.69 -15.07 -9.80
N ARG A 416 2.58 -14.22 -8.79
CA ARG A 416 3.10 -12.83 -8.82
C ARG A 416 4.60 -12.78 -9.14
N THR A 417 5.40 -13.69 -8.58
CA THR A 417 6.85 -13.75 -8.83
C THR A 417 7.14 -14.22 -10.25
N ASN A 418 6.38 -15.19 -10.75
CA ASN A 418 6.47 -15.64 -12.14
C ASN A 418 6.20 -14.47 -13.10
N GLU A 419 5.12 -13.71 -12.88
CA GLU A 419 4.78 -12.51 -13.68
C GLU A 419 5.85 -11.40 -13.59
N ILE A 420 6.50 -11.20 -12.44
CA ILE A 420 7.58 -10.22 -12.25
C ILE A 420 8.81 -10.57 -13.10
N PHE A 421 9.33 -11.79 -12.97
CA PHE A 421 10.54 -12.20 -13.72
C PHE A 421 10.27 -12.41 -15.21
N ALA A 422 9.05 -12.81 -15.58
CA ALA A 422 8.65 -12.93 -16.99
C ALA A 422 8.66 -11.60 -17.78
N THR A 423 8.86 -10.47 -17.11
CA THR A 423 9.18 -9.17 -17.75
C THR A 423 10.42 -9.25 -18.64
N VAL A 424 11.42 -10.03 -18.23
CA VAL A 424 12.72 -10.13 -18.91
C VAL A 424 13.04 -11.57 -19.32
N ILE A 425 12.73 -12.56 -18.47
CA ILE A 425 13.11 -13.97 -18.64
C ILE A 425 11.88 -14.89 -18.56
N PRO A 426 10.91 -14.78 -19.49
CA PRO A 426 9.62 -15.49 -19.44
C PRO A 426 9.70 -17.01 -19.41
N THR A 427 10.78 -17.61 -19.92
CA THR A 427 11.01 -19.06 -19.91
C THR A 427 12.13 -19.49 -18.95
N GLY A 428 12.80 -18.55 -18.27
CA GLY A 428 13.84 -18.86 -17.30
C GLY A 428 13.29 -19.55 -16.04
N GLN A 429 14.08 -20.44 -15.41
CA GLN A 429 13.60 -21.29 -14.30
C GLN A 429 12.98 -20.55 -13.10
N ILE A 430 13.31 -19.27 -12.89
CA ILE A 430 12.72 -18.45 -11.82
C ILE A 430 11.30 -17.96 -12.14
N ALA A 431 10.97 -17.79 -13.42
CA ALA A 431 9.64 -17.39 -13.90
C ALA A 431 8.70 -18.58 -14.16
N LEU A 432 9.24 -19.80 -14.27
CA LEU A 432 8.45 -21.01 -14.51
C LEU A 432 7.85 -21.60 -13.21
N PRO A 433 6.58 -22.07 -13.24
CA PRO A 433 6.03 -22.96 -12.20
C PRO A 433 6.73 -24.33 -12.25
N ALA A 434 6.66 -25.12 -11.17
CA ALA A 434 7.34 -26.42 -11.01
C ALA A 434 6.73 -27.59 -11.85
N ASN A 435 6.45 -27.32 -13.12
CA ASN A 435 6.03 -28.29 -14.13
C ASN A 435 7.24 -29.05 -14.73
N GLU A 436 7.00 -29.92 -15.73
CA GLU A 436 8.09 -30.66 -16.38
C GLU A 436 9.08 -29.77 -17.15
N THR A 437 8.68 -28.60 -17.65
CA THR A 437 9.64 -27.64 -18.24
C THR A 437 10.62 -27.16 -17.18
N TRP A 438 10.14 -26.72 -16.02
CA TRP A 438 11.02 -26.31 -14.92
C TRP A 438 11.90 -27.45 -14.40
N LYS A 439 11.36 -28.68 -14.30
CA LYS A 439 12.16 -29.85 -13.91
C LYS A 439 13.22 -30.17 -14.97
N ARG A 440 12.93 -30.03 -16.27
CA ARG A 440 13.91 -30.16 -17.36
C ARG A 440 15.01 -29.13 -17.24
N HIS A 441 14.67 -27.84 -17.00
CA HIS A 441 15.67 -26.80 -16.72
C HIS A 441 16.59 -27.23 -15.58
N ARG A 442 16.02 -27.63 -14.42
CA ARG A 442 16.77 -28.11 -13.25
C ARG A 442 17.62 -29.36 -13.53
N ARG A 443 17.22 -30.28 -14.41
CA ARG A 443 18.02 -31.45 -14.83
C ARG A 443 19.19 -31.06 -15.73
N LEU A 444 18.94 -30.20 -16.71
CA LEU A 444 19.95 -29.70 -17.65
C LEU A 444 21.03 -28.89 -16.93
N THR A 445 20.61 -27.93 -16.12
CA THR A 445 21.50 -27.00 -15.41
C THR A 445 22.10 -27.56 -14.13
N GLY A 446 21.39 -28.40 -13.37
CA GLY A 446 21.75 -28.80 -11.99
C GLY A 446 23.24 -29.13 -11.75
N PRO A 447 23.94 -29.82 -12.66
CA PRO A 447 25.35 -30.11 -12.48
C PRO A 447 26.32 -28.92 -12.53
N SER A 448 25.90 -27.71 -12.96
CA SER A 448 26.65 -26.46 -12.76
C SER A 448 26.75 -26.07 -11.28
N MET A 449 25.93 -26.68 -10.42
CA MET A 449 25.95 -26.51 -8.96
C MET A 449 26.49 -27.76 -8.25
N SER A 450 27.16 -28.65 -8.99
CA SER A 450 27.91 -29.78 -8.43
C SER A 450 29.24 -29.32 -7.86
N ARG A 451 29.72 -29.99 -6.80
CA ARG A 451 31.03 -29.68 -6.16
C ARG A 451 32.17 -29.66 -7.17
N ARG A 452 32.29 -30.72 -7.98
CA ARG A 452 33.31 -30.88 -9.04
C ARG A 452 33.29 -29.73 -10.07
N TYR A 453 32.12 -29.23 -10.43
CA TYR A 453 32.03 -28.11 -11.37
C TYR A 453 32.48 -26.79 -10.72
N LEU A 454 32.03 -26.53 -9.49
CA LEU A 454 32.41 -25.33 -8.73
C LEU A 454 33.91 -25.32 -8.37
N GLU A 455 34.49 -26.50 -8.10
CA GLU A 455 35.92 -26.74 -7.92
C GLU A 455 36.71 -26.34 -9.17
N ARG A 456 36.30 -26.76 -10.38
CA ARG A 456 36.91 -26.29 -11.64
C ARG A 456 36.74 -24.78 -11.84
N MET A 457 35.62 -24.22 -11.40
CA MET A 457 35.28 -22.80 -11.57
C MET A 457 35.99 -21.88 -10.55
N SER A 458 36.54 -22.45 -9.47
CA SER A 458 37.18 -21.74 -8.36
C SER A 458 38.22 -20.71 -8.78
N ALA A 459 39.05 -21.03 -9.78
CA ALA A 459 40.10 -20.14 -10.26
C ALA A 459 39.54 -18.88 -10.93
N ARG A 460 38.44 -19.00 -11.69
CA ARG A 460 37.75 -17.88 -12.33
C ARG A 460 37.00 -17.02 -11.30
N ILE A 461 36.45 -17.64 -10.26
CA ILE A 461 35.83 -16.93 -9.14
C ILE A 461 36.89 -16.15 -8.34
N SER A 462 38.03 -16.80 -8.04
CA SER A 462 39.17 -16.16 -7.37
C SER A 462 39.72 -14.99 -8.18
N ALA A 463 39.83 -15.13 -9.51
CA ALA A 463 40.24 -14.04 -10.40
C ALA A 463 39.33 -12.79 -10.29
N GLY A 464 38.04 -12.98 -10.01
CA GLY A 464 37.08 -11.88 -9.81
C GLY A 464 37.33 -11.11 -8.51
N ALA A 465 37.54 -11.84 -7.42
CA ALA A 465 37.96 -11.27 -6.14
C ALA A 465 39.34 -10.57 -6.24
N ASN A 466 40.29 -11.17 -6.95
CA ASN A 466 41.62 -10.60 -7.19
C ASN A 466 41.51 -9.33 -8.05
N GLY A 467 40.59 -9.28 -9.02
CA GLY A 467 40.27 -8.07 -9.79
C GLY A 467 39.77 -6.91 -8.92
N LEU A 468 38.85 -7.20 -7.97
CA LEU A 468 38.39 -6.21 -6.99
C LEU A 468 39.56 -5.71 -6.11
N VAL A 469 40.42 -6.62 -5.63
CA VAL A 469 41.61 -6.26 -4.86
C VAL A 469 42.61 -5.42 -5.67
N ARG A 470 42.84 -5.71 -6.96
CA ARG A 470 43.67 -4.85 -7.83
C ARG A 470 43.10 -3.44 -7.92
N LEU A 471 41.80 -3.31 -8.21
CA LEU A 471 41.13 -2.02 -8.29
C LEU A 471 41.22 -1.25 -6.97
N TRP A 472 41.07 -1.92 -5.83
CA TRP A 472 41.16 -1.29 -4.51
C TRP A 472 42.60 -0.99 -4.09
N LYS A 473 43.59 -1.79 -4.48
CA LYS A 473 45.03 -1.46 -4.31
C LYS A 473 45.38 -0.20 -5.10
N ALA A 474 44.86 -0.06 -6.33
CA ALA A 474 45.04 1.15 -7.14
C ALA A 474 44.33 2.38 -6.52
N LYS A 475 43.07 2.26 -6.09
CA LYS A 475 42.37 3.35 -5.38
C LYS A 475 43.05 3.73 -4.06
N TYR A 476 43.47 2.76 -3.25
CA TYR A 476 44.25 2.98 -2.03
C TYR A 476 45.57 3.72 -2.32
N GLY A 477 46.21 3.44 -3.46
CA GLY A 477 47.38 4.19 -3.92
C GLY A 477 47.12 5.69 -4.19
N LEU A 478 45.85 6.07 -4.44
CA LEU A 478 45.42 7.45 -4.68
C LEU A 478 44.89 8.14 -3.40
N VAL A 479 44.10 7.44 -2.58
CA VAL A 479 43.48 8.02 -1.35
C VAL A 479 44.24 7.74 -0.04
N GLY A 480 45.22 6.84 -0.05
CA GLY A 480 45.77 6.25 1.18
C GLY A 480 44.66 5.62 2.02
N SER A 481 44.60 5.97 3.31
CA SER A 481 43.53 5.50 4.21
C SER A 481 42.22 6.32 4.14
N GLY A 482 42.08 7.18 3.13
CA GLY A 482 40.84 7.92 2.85
C GLY A 482 39.65 7.00 2.52
N THR A 483 38.45 7.57 2.50
CA THR A 483 37.21 6.83 2.24
C THR A 483 36.84 6.89 0.76
N PHE A 484 36.40 5.78 0.16
CA PHE A 484 35.87 5.77 -1.21
C PHE A 484 34.63 4.88 -1.36
N ASN A 485 33.84 5.14 -2.41
CA ASN A 485 32.64 4.35 -2.72
C ASN A 485 33.05 2.99 -3.33
N ALA A 486 32.66 1.92 -2.65
CA ALA A 486 32.92 0.52 -2.99
C ALA A 486 31.75 -0.18 -3.70
N GLY A 487 30.53 0.37 -3.62
CA GLY A 487 29.32 -0.32 -4.09
C GLY A 487 29.32 -0.62 -5.58
N LEU A 488 29.76 0.33 -6.41
CA LEU A 488 29.89 0.11 -7.85
C LEU A 488 31.00 -0.90 -8.17
N ASP A 489 32.14 -0.82 -7.50
CA ASP A 489 33.27 -1.74 -7.72
C ASP A 489 32.90 -3.20 -7.45
N ILE A 490 32.21 -3.43 -6.32
CA ILE A 490 31.70 -4.75 -5.92
C ILE A 490 30.76 -5.29 -7.00
N HIS A 491 29.83 -4.45 -7.47
CA HIS A 491 28.87 -4.84 -8.51
C HIS A 491 29.58 -5.19 -9.84
N LEU A 492 30.53 -4.37 -10.30
CA LEU A 492 31.34 -4.65 -11.49
C LEU A 492 32.16 -5.95 -11.35
N ALA A 493 32.77 -6.19 -10.18
CA ALA A 493 33.55 -7.40 -9.91
C ALA A 493 32.67 -8.67 -9.92
N THR A 494 31.50 -8.63 -9.28
CA THR A 494 30.56 -9.76 -9.33
C THR A 494 30.01 -10.01 -10.73
N MET A 495 29.87 -8.97 -11.54
CA MET A 495 29.40 -9.09 -12.92
C MET A 495 30.47 -9.69 -13.85
N ASP A 496 31.74 -9.28 -13.74
CA ASP A 496 32.84 -9.97 -14.42
C ASP A 496 32.97 -11.43 -13.97
N THR A 497 32.80 -11.68 -12.67
CA THR A 497 32.83 -13.03 -12.08
C THR A 497 31.74 -13.94 -12.67
N ILE A 498 30.47 -13.50 -12.68
CA ILE A 498 29.38 -14.31 -13.24
C ILE A 498 29.56 -14.49 -14.75
N GLY A 499 30.01 -13.45 -15.47
CA GLY A 499 30.36 -13.51 -16.89
C GLY A 499 31.38 -14.61 -17.19
N TRP A 500 32.46 -14.68 -16.42
CA TRP A 500 33.44 -15.77 -16.52
C TRP A 500 32.82 -17.14 -16.25
N THR A 501 32.00 -17.28 -15.21
CA THR A 501 31.39 -18.60 -14.92
C THR A 501 30.44 -19.10 -16.01
N LEU A 502 29.88 -18.20 -16.82
CA LEU A 502 28.86 -18.51 -17.82
C LEU A 502 29.40 -18.68 -19.24
N VAL A 503 30.28 -17.79 -19.71
CA VAL A 503 30.60 -17.64 -21.15
C VAL A 503 32.09 -17.49 -21.49
N ASP A 504 33.01 -17.44 -20.52
CA ASP A 504 34.46 -17.18 -20.68
C ASP A 504 35.08 -17.74 -21.99
N ILE A 505 35.01 -19.06 -22.18
CA ILE A 505 35.62 -19.76 -23.32
C ILE A 505 34.95 -19.46 -24.67
N THR A 506 33.72 -18.94 -24.70
CA THR A 506 33.08 -18.53 -25.96
C THR A 506 33.59 -17.21 -26.51
N MET A 507 33.85 -16.23 -25.64
CA MET A 507 34.06 -14.84 -26.07
C MET A 507 35.46 -14.30 -25.75
N GLY A 508 36.28 -15.03 -24.98
CA GLY A 508 37.71 -14.74 -24.83
C GLY A 508 38.05 -13.57 -23.91
N SER A 509 37.10 -13.06 -23.13
CA SER A 509 37.30 -12.05 -22.09
C SER A 509 36.17 -12.08 -21.06
N SER A 510 36.38 -11.43 -19.90
CA SER A 510 35.30 -11.00 -19.02
C SER A 510 34.42 -9.95 -19.73
N LEU A 511 33.44 -9.37 -19.02
CA LEU A 511 32.74 -8.19 -19.50
C LEU A 511 33.62 -6.92 -19.41
N GLY A 512 34.88 -7.06 -19.00
CA GLY A 512 35.91 -6.02 -18.97
C GLY A 512 35.63 -4.91 -17.97
N CYS A 513 34.72 -5.13 -17.01
CA CYS A 513 34.13 -4.08 -16.20
C CYS A 513 35.11 -3.53 -15.15
N ILE A 514 35.85 -4.41 -14.49
CA ILE A 514 36.92 -4.03 -13.56
C ILE A 514 38.12 -3.43 -14.31
N ASP A 515 38.51 -4.00 -15.46
CA ASP A 515 39.64 -3.47 -16.24
C ASP A 515 39.33 -2.08 -16.80
N ALA A 516 38.10 -1.84 -17.24
CA ALA A 516 37.65 -0.53 -17.70
C ALA A 516 37.57 0.47 -16.53
N ALA A 517 37.05 0.08 -15.36
CA ALA A 517 37.06 0.91 -14.16
C ALA A 517 38.48 1.24 -13.68
N HIS A 518 39.41 0.29 -13.78
CA HIS A 518 40.82 0.51 -13.46
C HIS A 518 41.51 1.46 -14.46
N LYS A 519 41.22 1.33 -15.76
CA LYS A 519 41.73 2.25 -16.80
C LYS A 519 41.18 3.67 -16.67
N ALA A 520 40.00 3.84 -16.07
CA ALA A 520 39.38 5.13 -15.81
C ALA A 520 39.92 5.84 -14.54
N LEU A 521 40.75 5.19 -13.72
CA LEU A 521 41.41 5.85 -12.60
C LEU A 521 42.40 6.92 -13.11
N PRO A 522 42.50 8.08 -12.43
CA PRO A 522 43.37 9.16 -12.88
C PRO A 522 44.85 8.74 -12.84
N ALA A 523 45.53 8.87 -13.97
CA ALA A 523 46.96 8.61 -14.08
C ALA A 523 47.76 9.71 -13.37
N GLY A 524 48.23 9.43 -12.16
CA GLY A 524 49.22 10.26 -11.46
C GLY A 524 48.70 11.60 -10.95
N SER A 525 47.91 11.59 -9.87
CA SER A 525 47.67 12.80 -9.06
C SER A 525 47.94 12.52 -7.58
N ASN A 526 49.10 12.97 -7.08
CA ASN A 526 49.39 13.09 -5.64
C ASN A 526 48.60 14.24 -5.00
N SER A 527 47.30 14.28 -5.23
CA SER A 527 46.37 15.15 -4.53
C SER A 527 45.78 14.37 -3.37
N CYS A 528 46.20 14.70 -2.15
CA CYS A 528 45.48 14.34 -0.94
C CYS A 528 44.12 15.04 -0.96
N GLY A 529 43.17 14.44 -1.68
CA GLY A 529 41.81 14.93 -1.88
C GLY A 529 40.97 14.80 -0.61
N PRO A 530 39.71 15.25 -0.64
CA PRO A 530 38.83 15.23 0.53
C PRO A 530 38.66 13.82 1.10
N ALA A 531 38.33 13.74 2.39
CA ALA A 531 38.23 12.48 3.14
C ALA A 531 37.31 11.41 2.53
N ILE A 532 36.44 11.80 1.58
CA ILE A 532 35.58 10.94 0.76
C ILE A 532 35.84 11.24 -0.72
N GLN A 533 36.36 10.27 -1.48
CA GLN A 533 36.56 10.41 -2.94
C GLN A 533 35.54 9.59 -3.75
N LEU A 534 34.95 10.24 -4.76
CA LEU A 534 34.03 9.64 -5.72
C LEU A 534 34.72 9.46 -7.08
N PHE A 535 35.11 8.23 -7.39
CA PHE A 535 35.62 7.86 -8.70
C PHE A 535 34.44 7.70 -9.68
N HIS A 536 34.48 8.43 -10.79
CA HIS A 536 33.47 8.38 -11.84
C HIS A 536 33.97 7.51 -12.99
N PHE A 537 33.08 6.69 -13.54
CA PHE A 537 33.38 5.72 -14.59
C PHE A 537 32.17 5.59 -15.53
N GLU A 538 32.42 5.63 -16.83
CA GLU A 538 31.40 5.38 -17.86
C GLU A 538 31.09 3.87 -17.90
N SER A 539 29.85 3.50 -17.59
CA SER A 539 29.46 2.09 -17.48
C SER A 539 29.52 1.42 -18.87
N PRO A 540 30.06 0.20 -19.02
CA PRO A 540 30.07 -0.49 -20.32
C PRO A 540 28.64 -0.68 -20.86
N PRO A 541 28.41 -0.62 -22.19
CA PRO A 541 27.05 -0.68 -22.74
C PRO A 541 26.24 -1.91 -22.32
N LEU A 542 26.90 -3.06 -22.14
CA LEU A 542 26.28 -4.30 -21.66
C LEU A 542 25.90 -4.22 -20.17
N HIS A 543 26.70 -3.52 -19.36
CA HIS A 543 26.41 -3.22 -17.95
C HIS A 543 25.12 -2.39 -17.83
N GLU A 544 25.01 -1.32 -18.63
CA GLU A 544 23.82 -0.48 -18.64
C GLU A 544 22.58 -1.20 -19.15
N ALA A 545 22.74 -2.04 -20.18
CA ALA A 545 21.65 -2.86 -20.70
C ALA A 545 21.11 -3.82 -19.62
N LEU A 546 22.00 -4.47 -18.87
CA LEU A 546 21.64 -5.38 -17.78
C LEU A 546 21.01 -4.63 -16.60
N ARG A 547 21.57 -3.49 -16.19
CA ARG A 547 20.98 -2.61 -15.17
C ARG A 547 19.54 -2.24 -15.53
N ALA A 548 19.28 -1.82 -16.78
CA ALA A 548 17.94 -1.48 -17.24
C ALA A 548 16.97 -2.67 -17.29
N MET A 549 17.47 -3.91 -17.45
CA MET A 549 16.65 -5.12 -17.28
C MET A 549 16.30 -5.34 -15.81
N MET A 550 17.25 -5.18 -14.88
CA MET A 550 17.00 -5.27 -13.43
C MET A 550 15.99 -4.21 -12.97
N GLU A 551 16.17 -2.95 -13.37
CA GLU A 551 15.21 -1.86 -13.12
C GLU A 551 13.82 -2.18 -13.67
N SER A 552 13.71 -2.95 -14.75
CA SER A 552 12.42 -3.36 -15.31
C SER A 552 11.73 -4.45 -14.49
N ILE A 553 12.49 -5.39 -13.91
CA ILE A 553 11.99 -6.38 -12.95
C ILE A 553 11.55 -5.68 -11.66
N GLU A 554 12.33 -4.71 -11.17
CA GLU A 554 12.01 -3.86 -10.02
C GLU A 554 10.69 -3.10 -10.25
N HIS A 555 10.54 -2.38 -11.36
CA HIS A 555 9.30 -1.66 -11.69
C HIS A 555 8.09 -2.60 -11.85
N ALA A 556 8.30 -3.83 -12.32
CA ALA A 556 7.25 -4.86 -12.34
C ALA A 556 6.90 -5.34 -10.92
N SER A 557 7.87 -5.42 -10.00
CA SER A 557 7.67 -5.85 -8.62
C SER A 557 6.80 -4.90 -7.81
N GLY A 558 7.00 -3.58 -7.97
CA GLY A 558 6.21 -2.52 -7.33
C GLY A 558 4.83 -2.30 -7.97
N ALA A 559 4.58 -2.84 -9.17
CA ALA A 559 3.29 -2.68 -9.84
C ALA A 559 2.18 -3.53 -9.17
N ALA A 560 0.94 -3.03 -9.19
CA ALA A 560 -0.23 -3.80 -8.78
C ALA A 560 -0.52 -4.98 -9.74
N PHE A 561 -0.17 -4.82 -11.02
CA PHE A 561 -0.31 -5.84 -12.06
C PHE A 561 1.03 -5.96 -12.83
N PRO A 562 1.95 -6.83 -12.40
CA PRO A 562 3.29 -6.94 -12.99
C PRO A 562 3.26 -7.21 -14.50
N TRP A 563 2.42 -8.16 -14.94
CA TRP A 563 2.27 -8.51 -16.36
C TRP A 563 1.89 -7.32 -17.24
N PHE A 564 1.04 -6.40 -16.75
CA PHE A 564 0.60 -5.23 -17.50
C PHE A 564 1.68 -4.15 -17.54
N SER A 565 2.37 -3.93 -16.40
CA SER A 565 3.52 -3.02 -16.33
C SER A 565 4.65 -3.45 -17.29
N ALA A 566 4.95 -4.75 -17.29
CA ALA A 566 5.92 -5.39 -18.18
C ALA A 566 5.54 -5.23 -19.66
N TRP A 567 4.29 -5.58 -20.01
CA TRP A 567 3.77 -5.43 -21.37
C TRP A 567 3.83 -3.96 -21.83
N LEU A 568 3.38 -3.03 -21.00
CA LEU A 568 3.35 -1.61 -21.31
C LEU A 568 4.77 -1.05 -21.50
N ARG A 569 5.74 -1.43 -20.65
CA ARG A 569 7.16 -1.04 -20.80
C ARG A 569 7.75 -1.58 -22.10
N LYS A 570 7.57 -2.87 -22.38
CA LYS A 570 8.01 -3.54 -23.62
C LYS A 570 7.33 -2.97 -24.87
N TRP A 571 6.14 -2.39 -24.74
CA TRP A 571 5.39 -1.75 -25.82
C TRP A 571 5.71 -0.26 -26.02
N MET A 572 5.98 0.51 -24.96
CA MET A 572 6.20 1.97 -25.04
C MET A 572 7.66 2.41 -25.03
N SER A 573 8.63 1.59 -24.60
CA SER A 573 10.05 2.00 -24.51
C SER A 573 10.90 1.42 -25.65
N PRO A 574 11.37 2.25 -26.62
CA PRO A 574 12.37 1.83 -27.59
C PRO A 574 13.72 1.51 -26.94
N THR A 575 14.12 2.30 -25.93
CA THR A 575 15.38 2.11 -25.18
C THR A 575 15.45 0.71 -24.56
N TRP A 576 14.37 0.27 -23.93
CA TRP A 576 14.27 -1.08 -23.34
C TRP A 576 14.49 -2.17 -24.38
N ARG A 577 13.89 -2.03 -25.59
CA ARG A 577 14.09 -3.01 -26.68
C ARG A 577 15.51 -3.03 -27.18
N ASN A 578 16.15 -1.86 -27.31
CA ASN A 578 17.54 -1.76 -27.75
C ASN A 578 18.48 -2.44 -26.73
N GLN A 579 18.28 -2.19 -25.44
CA GLN A 579 19.03 -2.82 -24.35
C GLN A 579 18.80 -4.34 -24.29
N TYR A 580 17.54 -4.79 -24.35
CA TYR A 580 17.20 -6.22 -24.42
C TYR A 580 17.81 -6.89 -25.66
N SER A 581 17.77 -6.23 -26.82
CA SER A 581 18.36 -6.72 -28.07
C SER A 581 19.88 -6.83 -27.97
N MET A 582 20.56 -5.90 -27.29
CA MET A 582 22.00 -5.95 -27.06
C MET A 582 22.40 -7.17 -26.22
N LEU A 583 21.72 -7.40 -25.08
CA LEU A 583 21.92 -8.59 -24.25
C LEU A 583 21.60 -9.87 -25.02
N SER A 584 20.48 -9.89 -25.73
CA SER A 584 20.06 -11.03 -26.55
C SER A 584 21.10 -11.35 -27.63
N ALA A 585 21.65 -10.35 -28.31
CA ALA A 585 22.69 -10.54 -29.33
C ALA A 585 23.97 -11.11 -28.71
N PHE A 586 24.42 -10.58 -27.56
CA PHE A 586 25.58 -11.08 -26.83
C PHE A 586 25.45 -12.57 -26.47
N PHE A 587 24.36 -12.96 -25.80
CA PHE A 587 24.16 -14.36 -25.42
C PHE A 587 23.94 -15.28 -26.64
N ASN A 588 23.19 -14.85 -27.67
CA ASN A 588 23.03 -15.66 -28.88
C ASN A 588 24.35 -15.85 -29.64
N GLN A 589 25.23 -14.86 -29.64
CA GLN A 589 26.58 -15.00 -30.21
C GLN A 589 27.40 -16.03 -29.43
N GLY A 590 27.40 -15.96 -28.09
CA GLY A 590 28.05 -16.97 -27.24
C GLY A 590 27.50 -18.38 -27.48
N ILE A 591 26.18 -18.54 -27.55
CA ILE A 591 25.51 -19.83 -27.86
C ILE A 591 25.98 -20.36 -29.21
N ALA A 592 25.95 -19.54 -30.26
CA ALA A 592 26.37 -19.94 -31.60
C ALA A 592 27.85 -20.35 -31.64
N GLN A 593 28.72 -19.64 -30.92
CA GLN A 593 30.15 -19.96 -30.79
C GLN A 593 30.37 -21.27 -30.02
N ALA A 594 29.68 -21.49 -28.90
CA ALA A 594 29.77 -22.74 -28.13
C ALA A 594 29.37 -23.95 -28.98
N GLN A 595 28.21 -23.87 -29.65
CA GLN A 595 27.74 -24.91 -30.54
C GLN A 595 28.68 -25.14 -31.74
N ALA A 596 29.33 -24.10 -32.25
CA ALA A 596 30.31 -24.24 -33.33
C ALA A 596 31.57 -24.99 -32.88
N ARG A 597 32.13 -24.65 -31.69
CA ARG A 597 33.29 -25.36 -31.13
C ARG A 597 32.97 -26.82 -30.82
N GLU A 598 31.80 -27.11 -30.28
CA GLU A 598 31.44 -28.50 -29.95
C GLU A 598 31.26 -29.35 -31.22
N ARG A 599 30.60 -28.84 -32.26
CA ARG A 599 30.54 -29.51 -33.58
C ARG A 599 31.94 -29.71 -34.20
N GLU A 600 32.88 -28.81 -33.96
CA GLU A 600 34.26 -28.98 -34.43
C GLU A 600 35.01 -30.08 -33.66
N ARG A 601 34.77 -30.20 -32.34
CA ARG A 601 35.31 -31.28 -31.49
C ARG A 601 34.78 -32.64 -31.93
N GLU A 602 33.46 -32.78 -32.12
CA GLU A 602 32.85 -34.00 -32.69
C GLU A 602 33.51 -34.39 -34.02
N ARG A 603 33.65 -33.42 -34.95
CA ARG A 603 34.23 -33.67 -36.28
C ARG A 603 35.70 -34.06 -36.23
N LYS A 604 36.45 -33.65 -35.20
CA LYS A 604 37.86 -34.01 -35.00
C LYS A 604 38.03 -35.43 -34.44
N ASN A 605 36.96 -36.06 -33.97
CA ASN A 605 36.89 -37.47 -33.59
C ASN A 605 37.97 -37.90 -32.58
N ASP A 606 38.36 -36.98 -31.68
CA ASP A 606 39.11 -37.32 -30.47
C ASP A 606 38.21 -38.20 -29.60
N GLY A 607 38.43 -39.50 -29.67
CA GLY A 607 37.66 -40.52 -28.93
C GLY A 607 37.82 -40.50 -27.41
N GLN A 608 38.23 -39.37 -26.82
CA GLN A 608 38.10 -39.15 -25.39
C GLN A 608 36.64 -38.95 -25.03
N THR A 609 36.20 -39.76 -24.08
CA THR A 609 34.81 -39.93 -23.69
C THR A 609 34.16 -38.60 -23.30
N LEU A 610 33.03 -38.27 -23.96
CA LEU A 610 32.16 -37.15 -23.60
C LEU A 610 31.85 -37.14 -22.09
N ALA A 611 31.69 -35.91 -21.56
CA ALA A 611 31.21 -35.60 -20.21
C ALA A 611 32.26 -35.53 -19.07
N THR A 612 32.91 -34.37 -18.91
CA THR A 612 32.93 -33.62 -17.62
C THR A 612 33.71 -32.30 -17.68
N ASP A 613 34.51 -32.07 -18.71
CA ASP A 613 35.44 -30.93 -18.80
C ASP A 613 34.85 -29.67 -19.45
N ALA A 614 33.72 -29.21 -18.92
CA ALA A 614 33.14 -27.93 -19.30
C ALA A 614 33.72 -26.79 -18.46
N ASP A 615 34.25 -25.77 -19.13
CA ASP A 615 34.88 -24.61 -18.50
C ASP A 615 33.94 -23.45 -18.15
N CYS A 616 32.72 -23.48 -18.67
CA CYS A 616 31.65 -22.54 -18.34
C CYS A 616 30.27 -23.19 -18.47
N VAL A 617 29.24 -22.54 -17.93
CA VAL A 617 27.89 -23.14 -17.85
C VAL A 617 27.31 -23.37 -19.25
N LEU A 618 27.56 -22.46 -20.18
CA LEU A 618 27.12 -22.60 -21.55
C LEU A 618 27.78 -23.81 -22.25
N ASP A 619 29.09 -23.95 -22.14
CA ASP A 619 29.80 -25.11 -22.71
C ASP A 619 29.34 -26.42 -22.05
N MET A 620 29.01 -26.40 -20.74
CA MET A 620 28.43 -27.56 -20.05
C MET A 620 27.07 -27.96 -20.62
N ILE A 621 26.20 -26.98 -20.90
CA ILE A 621 24.89 -27.23 -21.50
C ILE A 621 25.05 -27.77 -22.92
N VAL A 622 25.87 -27.12 -23.76
CA VAL A 622 26.07 -27.54 -25.16
C VAL A 622 26.68 -28.95 -25.27
N GLN A 623 27.71 -29.28 -24.47
CA GLN A 623 28.30 -30.63 -24.39
C GLN A 623 27.33 -31.74 -23.90
N ARG A 624 26.14 -31.36 -23.40
CA ARG A 624 25.08 -32.28 -23.00
C ARG A 624 24.04 -32.42 -24.11
N GLU A 625 23.56 -31.31 -24.64
CA GLU A 625 22.56 -31.30 -25.72
C GLU A 625 23.05 -31.97 -27.01
N VAL A 626 24.36 -31.99 -27.24
CA VAL A 626 24.97 -32.66 -28.40
C VAL A 626 24.80 -34.18 -28.35
N ARG A 627 24.62 -34.80 -27.17
CA ARG A 627 24.50 -36.26 -27.05
C ARG A 627 23.17 -36.77 -27.59
N GLU A 628 23.21 -37.95 -28.21
CA GLU A 628 22.01 -38.65 -28.66
C GLU A 628 21.05 -38.92 -27.49
N GLY A 629 19.76 -38.66 -27.71
CA GLY A 629 18.71 -38.83 -26.69
C GLY A 629 18.72 -37.82 -25.53
N ALA A 630 19.65 -36.87 -25.49
CA ALA A 630 19.69 -35.86 -24.43
C ALA A 630 18.47 -34.90 -24.49
N GLU A 631 18.00 -34.49 -23.31
CA GLU A 631 17.11 -33.34 -23.19
C GLU A 631 17.81 -32.07 -23.73
N LYS A 632 17.03 -31.14 -24.29
CA LYS A 632 17.52 -29.88 -24.84
C LYS A 632 16.62 -28.72 -24.41
N PHE A 633 17.18 -27.52 -24.38
CA PHE A 633 16.42 -26.28 -24.29
C PHE A 633 15.72 -25.98 -25.62
N GLY A 634 14.56 -25.34 -25.52
CA GLY A 634 13.97 -24.61 -26.64
C GLY A 634 14.84 -23.40 -27.05
N LYS A 635 14.61 -22.90 -28.27
CA LYS A 635 15.40 -21.81 -28.87
C LYS A 635 15.56 -20.59 -27.94
N ASP A 636 14.46 -20.16 -27.32
CA ASP A 636 14.44 -18.99 -26.43
C ASP A 636 14.72 -19.37 -24.96
N GLU A 637 14.52 -20.64 -24.59
CA GLU A 637 14.74 -21.15 -23.23
C GLU A 637 16.21 -21.10 -22.81
N MET A 638 17.14 -21.40 -23.74
CA MET A 638 18.58 -21.31 -23.45
C MET A 638 19.01 -19.87 -23.19
N LEU A 639 18.49 -18.91 -23.95
CA LEU A 639 18.77 -17.48 -23.77
C LEU A 639 18.27 -17.00 -22.40
N ASP A 640 16.99 -17.25 -22.09
CA ASP A 640 16.37 -16.84 -20.83
C ASP A 640 17.05 -17.50 -19.62
N GLU A 641 17.49 -18.76 -19.74
CA GLU A 641 18.20 -19.45 -18.68
C GLU A 641 19.60 -18.84 -18.45
N LEU A 642 20.38 -18.53 -19.49
CA LEU A 642 21.66 -17.81 -19.34
C LEU A 642 21.46 -16.42 -18.71
N MET A 643 20.44 -15.68 -19.16
CA MET A 643 20.07 -14.39 -18.57
C MET A 643 19.65 -14.54 -17.10
N THR A 644 18.96 -15.64 -16.74
CA THR A 644 18.57 -15.94 -15.35
C THR A 644 19.78 -16.05 -14.42
N TYR A 645 20.87 -16.68 -14.85
CA TYR A 645 22.08 -16.78 -14.02
C TYR A 645 22.72 -15.41 -13.75
N VAL A 646 22.80 -14.54 -14.76
CA VAL A 646 23.36 -13.19 -14.58
C VAL A 646 22.47 -12.35 -13.65
N ILE A 647 21.18 -12.27 -13.97
CA ILE A 647 20.17 -11.49 -13.24
C ILE A 647 20.07 -11.92 -11.77
N ALA A 648 20.02 -13.23 -11.50
CA ALA A 648 19.87 -13.73 -10.13
C ALA A 648 21.21 -13.81 -9.37
N GLY A 649 22.31 -14.11 -10.07
CA GLY A 649 23.61 -14.42 -9.47
C GLY A 649 24.44 -13.19 -9.11
N GLN A 650 24.42 -12.12 -9.91
CA GLN A 650 25.25 -10.94 -9.64
C GLN A 650 24.69 -10.11 -8.47
N ASP A 651 23.41 -9.73 -8.51
CA ASP A 651 22.87 -8.65 -7.66
C ASP A 651 22.80 -9.11 -6.20
N THR A 652 22.44 -10.38 -5.99
CA THR A 652 22.37 -10.99 -4.67
C THR A 652 23.75 -11.15 -4.04
N THR A 653 24.77 -11.51 -4.82
CA THR A 653 26.16 -11.64 -4.37
C THR A 653 26.79 -10.28 -4.11
N ALA A 654 26.56 -9.30 -5.00
CA ALA A 654 27.01 -7.92 -4.85
C ALA A 654 26.44 -7.29 -3.58
N ALA A 655 25.14 -7.45 -3.34
CA ALA A 655 24.49 -6.99 -2.11
C ALA A 655 25.08 -7.66 -0.87
N SER A 656 25.32 -8.98 -0.91
CA SER A 656 25.92 -9.73 0.20
C SER A 656 27.32 -9.23 0.53
N LEU A 657 28.16 -8.99 -0.49
CA LEU A 657 29.53 -8.49 -0.31
C LEU A 657 29.55 -7.01 0.14
N ALA A 658 28.63 -6.18 -0.36
CA ALA A 658 28.46 -4.79 0.08
C ALA A 658 28.04 -4.70 1.57
N TRP A 659 27.20 -5.64 2.04
CA TRP A 659 26.93 -5.78 3.47
C TRP A 659 28.14 -6.31 4.25
N ALA A 660 28.87 -7.31 3.73
CA ALA A 660 30.08 -7.86 4.37
C ALA A 660 31.11 -6.78 4.70
N VAL A 661 31.46 -5.92 3.72
CA VAL A 661 32.48 -4.87 3.91
C VAL A 661 32.01 -3.72 4.80
N LYS A 662 30.70 -3.56 5.02
CA LYS A 662 30.16 -2.66 6.05
C LYS A 662 30.16 -3.31 7.44
N PHE A 663 29.93 -4.62 7.53
CA PHE A 663 29.89 -5.35 8.79
C PHE A 663 31.28 -5.62 9.38
N LEU A 664 32.29 -5.97 8.56
CA LEU A 664 33.65 -6.27 9.02
C LEU A 664 34.23 -5.19 9.97
N PRO A 665 34.12 -3.86 9.68
CA PRO A 665 34.52 -2.80 10.62
C PRO A 665 33.92 -2.82 12.02
N LEU A 666 32.81 -3.52 12.27
CA LEU A 666 32.14 -3.56 13.57
C LEU A 666 32.91 -4.39 14.61
N ASP A 667 33.70 -5.36 14.16
CA ASP A 667 34.49 -6.24 15.02
C ASP A 667 35.92 -6.32 14.48
N ALA A 668 36.81 -5.51 15.07
CA ALA A 668 38.22 -5.49 14.71
C ALA A 668 38.96 -6.78 15.09
N GLU A 669 38.44 -7.55 16.05
CA GLU A 669 39.07 -8.79 16.51
C GLU A 669 38.72 -9.96 15.58
N ILE A 670 37.46 -10.08 15.15
CA ILE A 670 37.11 -11.07 14.13
C ILE A 670 37.81 -10.80 12.80
N GLN A 671 38.07 -9.54 12.44
CA GLN A 671 38.87 -9.20 11.26
C GLN A 671 40.32 -9.71 11.35
N ARG A 672 40.99 -9.56 12.51
CA ARG A 672 42.35 -10.10 12.71
C ARG A 672 42.33 -11.62 12.63
N ARG A 673 41.45 -12.26 13.38
CA ARG A 673 41.30 -13.72 13.39
C ARG A 673 40.99 -14.29 12.01
N LEU A 674 40.17 -13.60 11.22
CA LEU A 674 39.88 -13.94 9.82
C LEU A 674 41.12 -13.79 8.93
N HIS A 675 41.87 -12.70 9.07
CA HIS A 675 43.14 -12.51 8.35
C HIS A 675 44.15 -13.60 8.69
N ASP A 676 44.38 -13.85 9.98
CA ASP A 676 45.35 -14.82 10.46
C ASP A 676 44.97 -16.26 10.03
N GLU A 677 43.69 -16.64 10.12
CA GLU A 677 43.17 -17.92 9.61
C GLU A 677 43.40 -18.06 8.10
N VAL A 678 42.96 -17.08 7.31
CA VAL A 678 43.04 -17.15 5.85
C VAL A 678 44.49 -17.09 5.37
N CYS A 679 45.36 -16.31 6.03
CA CYS A 679 46.79 -16.29 5.73
C CYS A 679 47.51 -17.58 6.14
N ALA A 680 47.08 -18.26 7.22
CA ALA A 680 47.63 -19.56 7.61
C ALA A 680 47.22 -20.68 6.64
N VAL A 681 46.02 -20.62 6.06
CA VAL A 681 45.51 -21.65 5.12
C VAL A 681 45.96 -21.41 3.68
N PHE A 682 45.97 -20.16 3.20
CA PHE A 682 46.20 -19.81 1.79
C PHE A 682 47.47 -18.97 1.54
N GLY A 683 48.22 -18.62 2.59
CA GLY A 683 49.37 -17.74 2.51
C GLY A 683 49.02 -16.24 2.50
N PRO A 684 50.03 -15.35 2.60
CA PRO A 684 49.84 -13.90 2.57
C PRO A 684 49.29 -13.43 1.21
N ASP A 685 48.70 -12.23 1.14
CA ASP A 685 48.13 -11.59 -0.06
C ASP A 685 48.90 -11.87 -1.36
N SER A 686 48.29 -12.65 -2.26
CA SER A 686 48.81 -13.03 -3.57
C SER A 686 47.69 -13.09 -4.62
N GLU A 687 48.05 -13.02 -5.90
CA GLU A 687 47.09 -13.17 -7.01
C GLU A 687 46.79 -14.63 -7.39
N ASP A 688 47.38 -15.59 -6.67
CA ASP A 688 47.12 -17.01 -6.90
C ASP A 688 45.66 -17.35 -6.58
N PRO A 689 45.03 -18.27 -7.35
CA PRO A 689 43.72 -18.80 -7.01
C PRO A 689 43.66 -19.40 -5.61
N LEU A 690 42.57 -19.15 -4.88
CA LEU A 690 42.32 -19.84 -3.61
C LEU A 690 41.99 -21.31 -3.90
N ASP A 691 42.64 -22.22 -3.19
CA ASP A 691 42.35 -23.65 -3.30
C ASP A 691 40.91 -23.95 -2.86
N PHE A 692 40.14 -24.57 -3.75
CA PHE A 692 38.74 -24.90 -3.48
C PHE A 692 38.58 -25.91 -2.34
N GLY A 693 39.45 -26.92 -2.28
CA GLY A 693 39.36 -28.00 -1.30
C GLY A 693 39.59 -27.50 0.12
N LEU A 694 40.60 -26.64 0.31
CA LEU A 694 40.87 -25.98 1.59
C LEU A 694 39.77 -24.99 2.00
N LEU A 695 39.15 -24.31 1.03
CA LEU A 695 38.07 -23.34 1.29
C LEU A 695 36.72 -23.99 1.58
N ASP A 696 36.41 -25.13 0.96
CA ASP A 696 35.17 -25.91 1.15
C ASP A 696 35.17 -26.73 2.45
N ASP A 697 36.34 -26.87 3.09
CA ASP A 697 36.55 -27.54 4.37
C ASP A 697 36.30 -26.59 5.57
N SER A 698 35.13 -26.69 6.19
CA SER A 698 34.72 -25.82 7.30
C SER A 698 35.57 -25.95 8.57
N ASP A 699 36.34 -27.04 8.70
CA ASP A 699 37.21 -27.25 9.87
C ASP A 699 38.56 -26.53 9.71
N ARG A 700 38.89 -26.10 8.48
CA ARG A 700 40.08 -25.28 8.17
C ARG A 700 39.82 -23.79 8.19
N VAL A 701 38.61 -23.37 7.81
CA VAL A 701 38.23 -21.96 7.70
C VAL A 701 36.99 -21.60 8.56
N PRO A 702 36.95 -21.98 9.85
CA PRO A 702 35.75 -21.80 10.68
C PRO A 702 35.38 -20.32 10.92
N VAL A 703 36.35 -19.41 11.03
CA VAL A 703 36.06 -17.96 11.17
C VAL A 703 35.50 -17.40 9.87
N LEU A 704 36.02 -17.80 8.71
CA LEU A 704 35.46 -17.42 7.41
C LEU A 704 34.02 -17.94 7.22
N GLU A 705 33.74 -19.18 7.60
CA GLU A 705 32.38 -19.75 7.59
C GLU A 705 31.44 -18.97 8.50
N ALA A 706 31.88 -18.65 9.72
CA ALA A 706 31.13 -17.82 10.68
C ALA A 706 30.83 -16.41 10.14
N VAL A 707 31.83 -15.76 9.53
CA VAL A 707 31.70 -14.42 8.91
C VAL A 707 30.75 -14.46 7.73
N ALA A 708 30.82 -15.48 6.87
CA ALA A 708 29.91 -15.66 5.73
C ALA A 708 28.47 -15.95 6.19
N ALA A 709 28.28 -16.85 7.15
CA ALA A 709 26.97 -17.23 7.69
C ALA A 709 26.27 -16.04 8.38
N GLU A 710 27.00 -15.29 9.21
CA GLU A 710 26.47 -14.11 9.90
C GLU A 710 26.19 -12.95 8.94
N THR A 711 27.05 -12.75 7.94
CA THR A 711 26.79 -11.78 6.86
C THR A 711 25.49 -12.11 6.14
N LEU A 712 25.27 -13.36 5.73
CA LEU A 712 24.04 -13.76 5.05
C LEU A 712 22.80 -13.62 5.96
N ARG A 713 22.94 -13.91 7.25
CA ARG A 713 21.87 -13.70 8.25
C ARG A 713 21.48 -12.22 8.37
N CYS A 714 22.43 -11.32 8.60
CA CYS A 714 22.16 -9.90 8.87
C CYS A 714 21.91 -9.07 7.60
N ALA A 715 22.52 -9.44 6.47
CA ALA A 715 22.32 -8.76 5.19
C ALA A 715 20.87 -8.91 4.69
N THR A 716 20.24 -10.05 4.97
CA THR A 716 18.85 -10.37 4.58
C THR A 716 18.53 -10.01 3.13
N VAL A 717 19.49 -10.25 2.21
CA VAL A 717 19.45 -9.75 0.82
C VAL A 717 18.14 -10.13 0.10
N ALA A 718 17.63 -11.34 0.33
CA ALA A 718 16.26 -11.71 0.02
C ALA A 718 15.40 -11.64 1.30
N SER A 719 14.90 -10.44 1.65
CA SER A 719 14.18 -10.18 2.90
C SER A 719 12.90 -11.00 3.06
N SER A 720 12.33 -11.50 1.97
CA SER A 720 11.16 -12.37 1.98
C SER A 720 11.15 -13.33 0.80
N THR A 721 10.41 -14.44 0.92
CA THR A 721 10.17 -15.35 -0.20
C THR A 721 8.67 -15.63 -0.36
N GLY A 722 8.20 -15.63 -1.61
CA GLY A 722 6.80 -15.87 -1.96
C GLY A 722 6.55 -17.31 -2.37
N ARG A 723 5.35 -17.82 -2.06
CA ARG A 723 4.85 -19.11 -2.54
C ARG A 723 3.38 -19.02 -2.94
N GLU A 724 2.91 -19.96 -3.74
CA GLU A 724 1.49 -20.25 -3.94
C GLU A 724 1.15 -21.61 -3.35
N LEU A 725 0.02 -21.70 -2.66
CA LEU A 725 -0.45 -22.91 -2.00
C LEU A 725 -1.20 -23.82 -2.98
N LEU A 726 -0.81 -25.10 -3.09
CA LEU A 726 -1.32 -26.05 -4.09
C LEU A 726 -2.56 -26.84 -3.65
N ASP A 727 -2.87 -26.85 -2.36
CA ASP A 727 -3.98 -27.53 -1.70
C ASP A 727 -4.31 -26.82 -0.38
N ASP A 728 -5.50 -27.04 0.19
CA ASP A 728 -5.89 -26.37 1.44
C ASP A 728 -5.01 -26.83 2.62
N GLN A 729 -4.41 -25.90 3.36
CA GLN A 729 -3.52 -26.20 4.48
C GLN A 729 -3.99 -25.54 5.78
N VAL A 730 -3.74 -26.20 6.90
CA VAL A 730 -3.77 -25.55 8.22
C VAL A 730 -2.40 -24.91 8.46
N ILE A 731 -2.37 -23.60 8.69
CA ILE A 731 -1.17 -22.83 9.00
C ILE A 731 -1.43 -22.04 10.30
N LEU A 732 -0.63 -22.26 11.34
CA LEU A 732 -0.78 -21.66 12.68
C LEU A 732 -2.23 -21.73 13.22
N GLY A 733 -2.87 -22.89 13.04
CA GLY A 733 -4.26 -23.15 13.46
C GLY A 733 -5.34 -22.46 12.60
N ARG A 734 -4.98 -21.83 11.47
CA ARG A 734 -5.92 -21.22 10.52
C ARG A 734 -5.98 -22.01 9.23
N VAL A 735 -7.18 -22.18 8.65
CA VAL A 735 -7.34 -22.80 7.34
C VAL A 735 -7.00 -21.79 6.25
N VAL A 736 -5.99 -22.09 5.44
CA VAL A 736 -5.55 -21.29 4.30
C VAL A 736 -5.92 -22.02 3.01
N PRO A 737 -6.82 -21.47 2.16
CA PRO A 737 -7.26 -22.15 0.94
C PRO A 737 -6.18 -22.24 -0.15
N LYS A 738 -6.30 -23.26 -0.99
CA LYS A 738 -5.57 -23.43 -2.26
C LYS A 738 -5.59 -22.16 -3.12
N GLY A 739 -4.47 -21.87 -3.79
CA GLY A 739 -4.26 -20.69 -4.62
C GLY A 739 -3.90 -19.42 -3.83
N THR A 740 -3.94 -19.47 -2.50
CA THR A 740 -3.50 -18.35 -1.66
C THR A 740 -2.00 -18.12 -1.85
N GLN A 741 -1.61 -16.85 -2.01
CA GLN A 741 -0.21 -16.44 -2.03
C GLN A 741 0.29 -16.34 -0.58
N LEU A 742 1.40 -17.00 -0.27
CA LEU A 742 2.10 -16.91 1.00
C LEU A 742 3.33 -16.02 0.87
N LEU A 743 3.66 -15.27 1.92
CA LEU A 743 4.88 -14.47 2.04
C LEU A 743 5.60 -14.81 3.35
N PHE A 744 6.81 -15.34 3.25
CA PHE A 744 7.64 -15.69 4.40
C PHE A 744 8.67 -14.59 4.66
N THR A 745 8.68 -14.01 5.86
CA THR A 745 9.51 -12.85 6.21
C THR A 745 10.88 -13.28 6.73
N ILE A 746 11.81 -13.59 5.82
CA ILE A 746 13.17 -14.02 6.14
C ILE A 746 13.88 -12.98 7.02
N SER A 747 13.72 -11.68 6.75
CA SER A 747 14.35 -10.63 7.55
C SER A 747 13.90 -10.59 9.02
N LEU A 748 12.63 -10.86 9.29
CA LEU A 748 12.10 -10.97 10.65
C LEU A 748 12.63 -12.23 11.34
N MET A 749 12.59 -13.38 10.67
CA MET A 749 13.14 -14.64 11.22
C MET A 749 14.64 -14.54 11.51
N SER A 750 15.39 -13.82 10.68
CA SER A 750 16.82 -13.56 10.89
C SER A 750 17.13 -12.63 12.06
N THR A 751 16.17 -11.84 12.55
CA THR A 751 16.37 -10.84 13.63
C THR A 751 15.45 -11.06 14.84
N ALA A 752 14.75 -12.21 14.89
CA ALA A 752 13.84 -12.57 15.97
C ALA A 752 14.61 -12.93 17.25
N GLU A 753 14.42 -12.13 18.31
CA GLU A 753 15.05 -12.34 19.62
C GLU A 753 14.64 -13.68 20.27
N SER A 754 13.47 -14.22 19.92
CA SER A 754 13.01 -15.55 20.34
C SER A 754 13.81 -16.73 19.75
N GLU A 755 14.55 -16.50 18.66
CA GLU A 755 15.35 -17.53 17.96
C GLU A 755 16.86 -17.27 18.09
N TRP A 756 17.28 -16.00 18.16
CA TRP A 756 18.69 -15.60 18.18
C TRP A 756 19.17 -14.97 19.50
N GLY A 757 18.28 -14.75 20.47
CA GLY A 757 18.59 -14.10 21.74
C GLY A 757 18.54 -12.56 21.67
N PRO A 758 18.89 -11.86 22.77
CA PRO A 758 18.78 -10.39 22.85
C PRO A 758 19.72 -9.64 21.89
N ASP A 759 20.80 -10.28 21.43
CA ASP A 759 21.74 -9.72 20.45
C ASP A 759 21.36 -10.04 18.99
N ALA A 760 20.11 -10.47 18.73
CA ALA A 760 19.63 -10.88 17.40
C ALA A 760 19.83 -9.83 16.29
N LYS A 761 19.90 -8.55 16.64
CA LYS A 761 20.09 -7.43 15.68
C LYS A 761 21.57 -7.07 15.47
N GLU A 762 22.47 -7.62 16.28
CA GLU A 762 23.92 -7.43 16.15
C GLU A 762 24.50 -8.42 15.13
N TRP A 763 25.45 -7.95 14.31
CA TRP A 763 26.32 -8.82 13.53
C TRP A 763 27.46 -9.30 14.43
N ARG A 764 27.42 -10.58 14.78
CA ARG A 764 28.35 -11.24 15.70
C ARG A 764 28.71 -12.63 15.14
N PRO A 765 29.75 -12.75 14.29
CA PRO A 765 30.15 -14.03 13.71
C PRO A 765 30.47 -15.10 14.74
N SER A 766 31.01 -14.71 15.89
CA SER A 766 31.35 -15.64 16.98
C SER A 766 30.19 -16.49 17.50
N ARG A 767 28.91 -16.14 17.23
CA ARG A 767 27.77 -17.00 17.54
C ARG A 767 27.77 -18.33 16.77
N TRP A 768 28.44 -18.37 15.61
CA TRP A 768 28.60 -19.56 14.76
C TRP A 768 29.83 -20.40 15.11
N LEU A 769 30.57 -20.03 16.17
CA LEU A 769 31.75 -20.74 16.64
C LEU A 769 31.45 -21.41 17.98
N ARG A 770 31.89 -22.64 18.16
CA ARG A 770 31.90 -23.31 19.46
C ARG A 770 33.04 -22.78 20.33
N LEU A 771 33.05 -23.17 21.60
CA LEU A 771 34.10 -22.81 22.57
C LEU A 771 35.50 -23.30 22.16
N ASP A 772 35.59 -24.34 21.34
CA ASP A 772 36.84 -24.87 20.77
C ASP A 772 37.26 -24.14 19.46
N GLY A 773 36.48 -23.17 18.99
CA GLY A 773 36.71 -22.44 17.75
C GLY A 773 36.17 -23.12 16.49
N THR A 774 35.61 -24.33 16.57
CA THR A 774 35.01 -25.01 15.40
C THR A 774 33.72 -24.33 14.94
N PHE A 775 33.44 -24.39 13.62
CA PHE A 775 32.20 -23.86 13.07
C PHE A 775 31.00 -24.74 13.43
N ASP A 776 29.91 -24.11 13.86
CA ASP A 776 28.64 -24.76 14.13
C ASP A 776 27.56 -24.32 13.15
N ARG A 777 27.37 -25.12 12.10
CA ARG A 777 26.29 -24.94 11.11
C ARG A 777 24.88 -24.99 11.72
N SER A 778 24.72 -25.53 12.93
CA SER A 778 23.44 -25.61 13.66
C SER A 778 23.23 -24.48 14.68
N ALA A 779 24.19 -23.56 14.84
CA ALA A 779 24.14 -22.46 15.82
C ALA A 779 22.92 -21.55 15.71
N GLY A 780 22.31 -21.45 14.53
CA GLY A 780 21.02 -20.79 14.43
C GLY A 780 20.28 -21.03 13.10
N PRO A 781 18.95 -20.83 13.10
CA PRO A 781 18.08 -21.35 12.07
C PRO A 781 17.92 -20.35 10.91
N SER A 782 19.02 -20.16 10.18
CA SER A 782 19.15 -19.18 9.10
C SER A 782 18.71 -19.75 7.75
N ILE A 783 17.80 -19.05 7.05
CA ILE A 783 17.23 -19.47 5.75
C ILE A 783 17.42 -18.45 4.60
N PRO A 784 18.62 -17.86 4.41
CA PRO A 784 18.85 -16.74 3.46
C PRO A 784 18.64 -17.13 1.99
N PHE A 785 18.65 -18.43 1.68
CA PHE A 785 18.41 -18.99 0.35
C PHE A 785 17.00 -19.58 0.17
N GLY A 786 16.12 -19.41 1.16
CA GLY A 786 14.84 -20.10 1.25
C GLY A 786 15.00 -21.61 1.43
N LEU A 787 13.88 -22.35 1.35
CA LEU A 787 13.83 -23.80 1.57
C LEU A 787 12.95 -24.52 0.53
N GLY A 788 13.07 -25.85 0.52
CA GLY A 788 12.31 -26.78 -0.31
C GLY A 788 12.73 -26.79 -1.78
N GLN A 789 11.83 -27.28 -2.65
CA GLN A 789 12.09 -27.40 -4.10
C GLN A 789 12.38 -26.06 -4.79
N ARG A 790 11.90 -24.95 -4.21
CA ARG A 790 12.13 -23.57 -4.68
C ARG A 790 13.21 -22.83 -3.85
N SER A 791 14.13 -23.55 -3.19
CA SER A 791 15.35 -22.95 -2.65
C SER A 791 16.24 -22.41 -3.80
N CYS A 792 17.12 -21.47 -3.45
CA CYS A 792 18.04 -20.85 -4.39
C CYS A 792 18.88 -21.90 -5.13
N PHE A 793 18.70 -21.97 -6.45
CA PHE A 793 19.50 -22.86 -7.31
C PHE A 793 21.01 -22.58 -7.16
N GLY A 794 21.38 -21.30 -7.14
CA GLY A 794 22.77 -20.84 -7.09
C GLY A 794 23.42 -20.84 -5.70
N GLN A 795 22.78 -21.38 -4.65
CA GLN A 795 23.25 -21.25 -3.27
C GLN A 795 24.74 -21.59 -3.08
N ARG A 796 25.21 -22.71 -3.64
CA ARG A 796 26.62 -23.13 -3.51
C ARG A 796 27.57 -22.17 -4.20
N LEU A 797 27.23 -21.69 -5.39
CA LEU A 797 28.02 -20.71 -6.13
C LEU A 797 28.06 -19.37 -5.37
N ALA A 798 26.94 -18.90 -4.84
CA ALA A 798 26.85 -17.65 -4.10
C ALA A 798 27.68 -17.68 -2.80
N VAL A 799 27.59 -18.76 -2.02
CA VAL A 799 28.41 -18.95 -0.80
C VAL A 799 29.89 -19.04 -1.17
N LEU A 800 30.25 -19.75 -2.25
CA LEU A 800 31.64 -19.84 -2.72
C LEU A 800 32.20 -18.47 -3.14
N GLN A 801 31.46 -17.71 -3.96
CA GLN A 801 31.84 -16.36 -4.39
C GLN A 801 32.00 -15.42 -3.19
N LEU A 802 31.09 -15.48 -2.22
CA LEU A 802 31.15 -14.68 -1.00
C LEU A 802 32.37 -15.04 -0.14
N LYS A 803 32.60 -16.34 0.13
CA LYS A 803 33.77 -16.82 0.90
C LYS A 803 35.09 -16.46 0.23
N MET A 804 35.23 -16.68 -1.09
CA MET A 804 36.43 -16.29 -1.85
C MET A 804 36.67 -14.78 -1.79
N SER A 805 35.62 -13.97 -2.01
CA SER A 805 35.74 -12.51 -1.96
C SER A 805 36.15 -12.01 -0.58
N ILE A 806 35.53 -12.53 0.49
CA ILE A 806 35.86 -12.16 1.88
C ILE A 806 37.29 -12.59 2.22
N ALA A 807 37.69 -13.81 1.88
CA ALA A 807 39.05 -14.33 2.12
C ALA A 807 40.12 -13.49 1.41
N THR A 808 39.97 -13.26 0.10
CA THR A 808 40.92 -12.45 -0.69
C THR A 808 40.98 -11.00 -0.19
N LEU A 809 39.83 -10.39 0.14
CA LEU A 809 39.80 -9.03 0.71
C LEU A 809 40.48 -8.98 2.09
N SER A 810 40.25 -9.97 2.96
CA SER A 810 40.83 -10.02 4.31
C SER A 810 42.34 -10.27 4.29
N ARG A 811 42.89 -11.01 3.31
CA ARG A 811 44.35 -11.11 3.09
C ARG A 811 44.96 -9.75 2.76
N ALA A 812 44.29 -8.96 1.92
CA ALA A 812 44.82 -7.71 1.36
C ALA A 812 44.63 -6.48 2.28
N PHE A 813 43.52 -6.40 3.03
CA PHE A 813 43.13 -5.18 3.75
C PHE A 813 42.52 -5.44 5.13
N PHE A 814 42.78 -4.51 6.05
CA PHE A 814 41.99 -4.30 7.25
C PHE A 814 40.96 -3.19 6.99
N PHE A 815 39.70 -3.43 7.34
CA PHE A 815 38.60 -2.48 7.13
C PHE A 815 38.40 -1.60 8.36
N ARG A 816 38.63 -0.29 8.20
CA ARG A 816 38.51 0.69 9.27
C ARG A 816 37.06 1.11 9.48
N SER A 817 36.70 1.38 10.73
CA SER A 817 35.39 1.98 11.06
C SER A 817 35.24 3.35 10.42
N LEU A 818 34.09 3.56 9.76
CA LEU A 818 33.70 4.84 9.20
C LEU A 818 32.96 5.70 10.24
N SER A 819 32.99 7.02 10.05
CA SER A 819 32.31 8.00 10.90
C SER A 819 31.56 9.03 10.06
N GLY A 820 30.48 9.59 10.61
CA GLY A 820 29.65 10.58 9.93
C GLY A 820 28.69 9.97 8.90
N GLU A 821 28.15 10.81 8.01
CA GLU A 821 27.02 10.47 7.14
C GLU A 821 27.26 9.26 6.22
N VAL A 822 28.51 9.02 5.79
CA VAL A 822 28.89 7.86 4.95
C VAL A 822 28.74 6.51 5.66
N ASN A 823 28.66 6.49 6.99
CA ASN A 823 28.39 5.26 7.77
C ASN A 823 26.90 5.06 8.06
N SER A 824 26.01 5.39 7.09
CA SER A 824 24.59 5.05 7.21
C SER A 824 24.35 3.54 7.06
N TRP A 825 23.40 3.02 7.83
CA TRP A 825 22.86 1.65 7.75
C TRP A 825 21.56 1.56 6.95
N ASP A 826 21.11 2.67 6.35
CA ASP A 826 19.94 2.72 5.48
C ASP A 826 20.07 1.71 4.34
N ALA A 827 18.98 0.99 4.07
CA ALA A 827 18.89 0.03 3.00
C ALA A 827 17.85 0.46 1.97
N ILE A 828 18.16 0.25 0.69
CA ILE A 828 17.16 0.23 -0.37
C ILE A 828 16.70 -1.22 -0.49
N GLU A 829 15.38 -1.45 -0.53
CA GLU A 829 14.79 -2.77 -0.67
C GLU A 829 13.95 -2.84 -1.95
N LEU A 830 14.51 -3.55 -2.94
CA LEU A 830 13.96 -3.72 -4.28
C LEU A 830 13.66 -5.22 -4.49
N VAL A 831 14.18 -5.80 -5.57
CA VAL A 831 14.31 -7.27 -5.69
C VAL A 831 15.31 -7.82 -4.65
N THR A 832 16.29 -7.00 -4.25
CA THR A 832 17.26 -7.30 -3.18
C THR A 832 17.34 -6.16 -2.17
N ARG A 833 17.77 -6.47 -0.94
CA ARG A 833 18.10 -5.48 0.10
C ARG A 833 19.58 -5.10 0.04
N GLN A 834 19.86 -3.86 -0.35
CA GLN A 834 21.22 -3.34 -0.53
C GLN A 834 21.47 -2.11 0.36
N PRO A 835 22.70 -1.85 0.84
CA PRO A 835 23.00 -0.62 1.56
C PRO A 835 22.90 0.59 0.64
N LYS A 836 22.18 1.64 1.06
CA LYS A 836 22.02 2.89 0.29
C LYS A 836 23.35 3.60 0.06
N MET A 837 24.31 3.42 0.98
CA MET A 837 25.68 3.92 0.89
C MET A 837 26.68 2.83 1.28
N CYS A 838 27.52 2.45 0.33
CA CYS A 838 28.56 1.44 0.47
C CYS A 838 29.94 2.08 0.28
N PHE A 839 30.47 2.67 1.34
CA PHE A 839 31.82 3.24 1.40
C PHE A 839 32.74 2.32 2.20
N VAL A 840 34.05 2.39 1.95
CA VAL A 840 35.09 1.72 2.73
C VAL A 840 36.25 2.68 3.01
N SER A 841 36.92 2.50 4.14
CA SER A 841 38.26 3.01 4.44
C SER A 841 39.13 1.81 4.77
N LEU A 842 40.30 1.74 4.14
CA LEU A 842 41.17 0.55 4.17
C LEU A 842 42.50 0.89 4.83
N GLU A 843 43.13 -0.13 5.38
CA GLU A 843 44.50 -0.13 5.90
C GLU A 843 45.20 -1.39 5.41
N LYS A 844 46.51 -1.33 5.18
CA LYS A 844 47.30 -2.53 4.87
C LYS A 844 47.68 -3.24 6.15
N TRP A 845 47.77 -4.56 6.11
CA TRP A 845 48.34 -5.35 7.20
C TRP A 845 49.83 -5.03 7.35
N ASP A 846 50.18 -4.33 8.43
CA ASP A 846 51.57 -3.94 8.75
C ASP A 846 52.41 -5.20 9.03
N SER A 847 53.37 -5.51 8.15
CA SER A 847 54.32 -6.62 8.32
C SER A 847 55.29 -6.44 9.50
N ALA A 848 55.20 -5.31 10.22
CA ALA A 848 56.10 -4.89 11.29
C ALA A 848 55.45 -4.83 12.68
N LYS A 849 54.20 -5.27 12.85
CA LYS A 849 53.49 -5.30 14.15
C LYS A 849 53.00 -6.69 14.59
N GLN A 850 53.38 -7.75 13.87
CA GLN A 850 53.18 -9.15 14.25
C GLN A 850 54.41 -9.67 15.01
N GLY A 851 54.71 -9.07 16.17
CA GLY A 851 55.84 -9.42 17.04
C GLY A 851 55.46 -9.37 18.51
#